data_AF-A0AAD7KYE7-F1
#
_entry.id   AF-A0AAD7KYE7-F1
#
_cell.length_a   1.000
_cell.length_b   1.000
_cell.length_c   1.000
_cell.angle_alpha   90.00
_cell.angle_beta   90.00
_cell.angle_gamma   90.00
#
_symmetry.space_group_name_H-M   'P 1'
#
loop_
_entity.id
_entity.type
_entity.pdbx_description
1 polymer ?
#
loop_
_entity_poly.entity_id
_entity_poly.type
_entity_poly.pdbx_seq_one_letter_code
_entity_poly.pdbx_strand_id
1 'polypeptide(L)'
;MDSLVRLRYLLETDPTAALEECIILVLLALARHSPFCANAIMKCERLIQTIVHRFTVNNMEIQSSMIKSISLFKVLARSDKKNCLEFVKNGYFQAMTWHLYQSPSSVDHWVKSGKEKCKLSSALIVEQLRFWKVCIQYGYCVTYFSDLFPALCLWLNPPTFEKLIVNNILSEFASISGEAYLVLEALARRLPNFFLQKHLSDLSPKCTSDDKEIWSWSYVTPMVDLAAKWIATKGDPHVSKFFKGQEGVQGDFAFQNLSSTSLLWLYSAVMYMLFRVLERLTPDDTVSLHETGELVPWLPEFVPKIGLELIKYRFLGSLVSSGTESGKDSAGGASFIQELTYLRQQSDYETSVASVCCLSGLIKIIITMDNLIQSAKTGISGLPFPEHSLSREGKMLRDGILSGSVVELKGVLNVFINLVASEWQCVQSIEMFGRGGPAPGVGIGWGASGGGFWSKAVLLAQTDAEFLIHMLEAFHKASSYISPSEETTFNTQRINSSLGLCLTAGPRDRVVVDKALDILFHVSVLKYLDLCIRQFLLERRNKTFGWQFKEEDYLLFSKILVSHFRSRWLSVKEKSKATDGNSSAGNKTFKKVNVPLNTIYEEVDVSTICNQDCTSLTVEWAYQRLPLPIHFYLSPISTICDSKWTGLPKDNTPIVLLEVAKSGLFFLLGIETMSNYQVTDAPSPVQSVPLIWKLHSLSVSFLAGMEVLEEEKSRGIFEALQDLYGELLDKERSSIWEEYISGDRVELTPETENKTSVEFLRFQSEIHESYSTFIEGLVEQFSAISYGDLIFGRQVAFYLHRCVESPIRLAAWNALSNAHVLDILPPLDKCFSEAGGYLEPC
;
A
#
# COMPACT_ATOMS: atom_id res chain seq x y z
N MET A 1 33.22 -13.51 -15.87
CA MET A 1 34.27 -14.02 -14.95
C MET A 1 35.58 -13.28 -15.20
N ASP A 2 36.08 -13.23 -16.44
CA ASP A 2 37.35 -12.55 -16.79
C ASP A 2 37.43 -11.07 -16.35
N SER A 3 36.33 -10.33 -16.40
CA SER A 3 36.29 -8.93 -15.96
C SER A 3 36.47 -8.77 -14.45
N LEU A 4 35.94 -9.68 -13.61
CA LEU A 4 36.08 -9.61 -12.15
C LEU A 4 37.52 -9.92 -11.71
N VAL A 5 38.20 -10.84 -12.39
CA VAL A 5 39.61 -11.17 -12.13
C VAL A 5 40.52 -9.98 -12.46
N ARG A 6 40.22 -9.23 -13.54
CA ARG A 6 40.93 -7.99 -13.90
C ARG A 6 40.72 -6.89 -12.85
N LEU A 7 39.47 -6.67 -12.39
CA LEU A 7 39.19 -5.69 -11.33
C LEU A 7 39.91 -6.03 -10.02
N ARG A 8 39.99 -7.33 -9.68
CA ARG A 8 40.76 -7.79 -8.53
C ARG A 8 42.24 -7.46 -8.67
N TYR A 9 42.86 -7.76 -9.81
CA TYR A 9 44.27 -7.46 -10.04
C TYR A 9 44.56 -5.96 -9.88
N LEU A 10 43.68 -5.09 -10.38
CA LEU A 10 43.79 -3.64 -10.23
C LEU A 10 43.68 -3.15 -8.78
N LEU A 11 42.90 -3.83 -7.93
CA LEU A 11 42.81 -3.53 -6.49
C LEU A 11 44.02 -4.04 -5.69
N GLU A 12 44.63 -5.14 -6.14
CA GLU A 12 45.84 -5.71 -5.53
C GLU A 12 47.09 -4.84 -5.83
N THR A 13 47.10 -4.03 -6.89
CA THR A 13 48.22 -3.16 -7.30
C THR A 13 48.28 -1.79 -6.60
N ASP A 14 47.67 -1.64 -5.41
CA ASP A 14 47.58 -0.37 -4.67
C ASP A 14 47.16 0.85 -5.54
N PRO A 15 45.91 0.84 -6.06
CA PRO A 15 45.43 1.89 -6.96
C PRO A 15 45.30 3.25 -6.25
N THR A 16 45.24 4.34 -7.03
CA THR A 16 44.88 5.66 -6.50
C THR A 16 43.47 5.62 -5.89
N ALA A 17 43.20 6.47 -4.88
CA ALA A 17 41.90 6.49 -4.19
C ALA A 17 40.70 6.66 -5.13
N ALA A 18 40.86 7.44 -6.22
CA ALA A 18 39.84 7.62 -7.25
C ALA A 18 39.59 6.33 -8.06
N LEU A 19 40.65 5.60 -8.42
CA LEU A 19 40.53 4.33 -9.15
C LEU A 19 39.91 3.24 -8.25
N GLU A 20 40.28 3.20 -6.98
CA GLU A 20 39.66 2.31 -5.99
C GLU A 20 38.15 2.57 -5.87
N GLU A 21 37.75 3.83 -5.72
CA GLU A 21 36.33 4.21 -5.66
C GLU A 21 35.58 3.81 -6.94
N CYS A 22 36.14 4.06 -8.13
CA CYS A 22 35.53 3.64 -9.40
C CYS A 22 35.34 2.12 -9.48
N ILE A 23 36.33 1.33 -9.06
CA ILE A 23 36.23 -0.13 -9.08
C ILE A 23 35.11 -0.60 -8.15
N ILE A 24 35.03 -0.06 -6.93
CA ILE A 24 33.98 -0.42 -5.97
C ILE A 24 32.60 0.00 -6.47
N LEU A 25 32.47 1.17 -7.11
CA LEU A 25 31.22 1.62 -7.71
C LEU A 25 30.75 0.69 -8.84
N VAL A 26 31.67 0.20 -9.68
CA VAL A 26 31.35 -0.78 -10.72
C VAL A 26 30.86 -2.08 -10.09
N LEU A 27 31.54 -2.60 -9.05
CA LEU A 27 31.11 -3.80 -8.33
C LEU A 27 29.73 -3.62 -7.67
N LEU A 28 29.49 -2.45 -7.07
CA LEU A 28 28.21 -2.10 -6.46
C LEU A 28 27.08 -2.05 -7.51
N ALA A 29 27.33 -1.45 -8.67
CA ALA A 29 26.37 -1.41 -9.77
C ALA A 29 26.03 -2.82 -10.28
N LEU A 30 27.05 -3.67 -10.47
CA LEU A 30 26.87 -5.06 -10.88
C LEU A 30 26.06 -5.86 -9.86
N ALA A 31 26.37 -5.72 -8.56
CA ALA A 31 25.65 -6.40 -7.49
C ALA A 31 24.18 -5.97 -7.40
N ARG A 32 23.88 -4.69 -7.62
CA ARG A 32 22.50 -4.16 -7.63
C ARG A 32 21.69 -4.61 -8.84
N HIS A 33 22.35 -4.78 -9.98
CA HIS A 33 21.68 -5.14 -11.23
C HIS A 33 21.10 -6.55 -11.22
N SER A 34 21.78 -7.52 -10.59
CA SER A 34 21.28 -8.90 -10.58
C SER A 34 21.83 -9.72 -9.40
N PRO A 35 21.01 -10.58 -8.77
CA PRO A 35 21.47 -11.53 -7.76
C PRO A 35 22.50 -12.52 -8.34
N PHE A 36 22.45 -12.82 -9.64
CA PHE A 36 23.47 -13.65 -10.30
C PHE A 36 24.85 -12.97 -10.27
N CYS A 37 24.90 -11.66 -10.56
CA CYS A 37 26.12 -10.87 -10.50
C CYS A 37 26.64 -10.76 -9.06
N ALA A 38 25.76 -10.54 -8.07
CA ALA A 38 26.12 -10.54 -6.65
C ALA A 38 26.77 -11.86 -6.22
N ASN A 39 26.18 -13.00 -6.62
CA ASN A 39 26.75 -14.32 -6.34
C ASN A 39 28.08 -14.57 -7.05
N ALA A 40 28.26 -14.03 -8.27
CA ALA A 40 29.54 -14.12 -8.97
C ALA A 40 30.66 -13.32 -8.28
N ILE A 41 30.33 -12.16 -7.69
CA ILE A 41 31.26 -11.38 -6.87
C ILE A 41 31.64 -12.16 -5.60
N MET A 42 30.66 -12.75 -4.90
CA MET A 42 30.91 -13.56 -3.69
C MET A 42 31.81 -14.77 -3.96
N LYS A 43 31.65 -15.45 -5.10
CA LYS A 43 32.51 -16.57 -5.52
C LYS A 43 33.99 -16.17 -5.72
N CYS A 44 34.28 -14.88 -5.87
CA CYS A 44 35.64 -14.37 -5.97
C CYS A 44 36.17 -14.03 -4.57
N GLU A 45 36.37 -15.03 -3.69
CA GLU A 45 36.73 -14.84 -2.28
C GLU A 45 37.92 -13.89 -2.05
N ARG A 46 38.96 -14.00 -2.87
CA ARG A 46 40.16 -13.16 -2.75
C ARG A 46 39.89 -11.68 -3.04
N LEU A 47 38.90 -11.35 -3.89
CA LEU A 47 38.46 -9.97 -4.11
C LEU A 47 37.79 -9.40 -2.84
N ILE A 48 36.92 -10.18 -2.21
CA ILE A 48 36.25 -9.82 -0.95
C ILE A 48 37.29 -9.60 0.15
N GLN A 49 38.27 -10.51 0.28
CA GLN A 49 39.36 -10.40 1.25
C GLN A 49 40.22 -9.14 1.03
N THR A 50 40.57 -8.81 -0.22
CA THR A 50 41.34 -7.59 -0.53
C THR A 50 40.58 -6.33 -0.09
N ILE A 51 39.26 -6.27 -0.30
CA ILE A 51 38.44 -5.13 0.13
C ILE A 51 38.40 -5.05 1.66
N VAL A 52 38.20 -6.17 2.37
CA VAL A 52 38.16 -6.19 3.85
C VAL A 52 39.52 -5.82 4.45
N HIS A 53 40.62 -6.28 3.86
CA HIS A 53 41.98 -5.98 4.34
C HIS A 53 42.28 -4.48 4.36
N ARG A 54 41.65 -3.67 3.50
CA ARG A 54 41.79 -2.21 3.51
C ARG A 54 41.24 -1.55 4.79
N PHE A 55 40.35 -2.23 5.52
CA PHE A 55 39.82 -1.76 6.81
C PHE A 55 40.69 -2.17 8.00
N THR A 56 41.57 -3.16 7.83
CA THR A 56 42.46 -3.65 8.89
C THR A 56 43.85 -3.02 8.85
N VAL A 57 44.26 -2.48 7.70
CA VAL A 57 45.48 -1.67 7.59
C VAL A 57 45.22 -0.31 8.25
N ASN A 58 46.10 0.13 9.16
CA ASN A 58 46.01 1.33 10.02
C ASN A 58 45.84 2.67 9.27
N ASN A 59 44.81 2.82 8.46
CA ASN A 59 44.41 4.08 7.84
C ASN A 59 43.41 4.76 8.76
N MET A 60 43.91 5.73 9.53
CA MET A 60 43.11 6.57 10.45
C MET A 60 42.19 7.57 9.72
N GLU A 61 42.34 7.71 8.39
CA GLU A 61 41.56 8.65 7.59
C GLU A 61 40.41 7.95 6.86
N ILE A 62 39.20 8.49 7.05
CA ILE A 62 37.98 8.00 6.40
C ILE A 62 38.00 8.42 4.93
N GLN A 63 37.98 7.42 4.03
CA GLN A 63 37.96 7.63 2.58
C GLN A 63 36.57 7.30 1.99
N SER A 64 36.23 7.93 0.85
CA SER A 64 34.97 7.63 0.13
C SER A 64 34.88 6.16 -0.27
N SER A 65 36.00 5.55 -0.67
CA SER A 65 36.12 4.12 -1.03
C SER A 65 35.66 3.19 0.11
N MET A 66 35.94 3.52 1.37
CA MET A 66 35.46 2.75 2.53
C MET A 66 33.93 2.78 2.63
N ILE A 67 33.32 3.95 2.47
CA ILE A 67 31.85 4.10 2.51
C ILE A 67 31.21 3.24 1.41
N LYS A 68 31.73 3.32 0.17
CA LYS A 68 31.23 2.52 -0.96
C LYS A 68 31.45 1.02 -0.76
N SER A 69 32.54 0.62 -0.13
CA SER A 69 32.83 -0.79 0.18
C SER A 69 31.80 -1.36 1.15
N ILE A 70 31.43 -0.61 2.18
CA ILE A 70 30.37 -1.03 3.11
C ILE A 70 29.02 -1.09 2.40
N SER A 71 28.72 -0.12 1.52
CA SER A 71 27.51 -0.19 0.69
C SER A 71 27.47 -1.44 -0.20
N LEU A 72 28.62 -1.87 -0.76
CA LEU A 72 28.73 -3.12 -1.52
C LEU A 72 28.42 -4.33 -0.64
N PHE A 73 29.06 -4.46 0.53
CA PHE A 73 28.83 -5.57 1.45
C PHE A 73 27.39 -5.61 1.96
N LYS A 74 26.76 -4.45 2.21
CA LYS A 74 25.33 -4.35 2.52
C LYS A 74 24.46 -4.89 1.39
N VAL A 75 24.74 -4.56 0.13
CA VAL A 75 24.00 -5.09 -1.03
C VAL A 75 24.20 -6.61 -1.17
N LEU A 76 25.43 -7.09 -1.00
CA LEU A 76 25.74 -8.53 -1.04
C LEU A 76 25.09 -9.31 0.12
N ALA A 77 25.01 -8.72 1.32
CA ALA A 77 24.31 -9.32 2.44
C ALA A 77 22.79 -9.36 2.20
N ARG A 78 22.23 -8.31 1.59
CA ARG A 78 20.80 -8.23 1.26
C ARG A 78 20.38 -9.20 0.14
N SER A 79 21.30 -9.61 -0.72
CA SER A 79 20.97 -10.51 -1.84
C SER A 79 20.74 -11.96 -1.41
N ASP A 80 21.46 -12.45 -0.41
CA ASP A 80 21.31 -13.83 0.11
C ASP A 80 21.70 -13.89 1.59
N LYS A 81 20.84 -14.53 2.41
CA LYS A 81 21.09 -14.83 3.83
C LYS A 81 22.42 -15.57 4.04
N LYS A 82 22.84 -16.43 3.10
CA LYS A 82 24.10 -17.19 3.19
C LYS A 82 25.33 -16.28 3.19
N ASN A 83 25.30 -15.19 2.42
CA ASN A 83 26.39 -14.22 2.37
C ASN A 83 26.57 -13.54 3.72
N CYS A 84 25.46 -13.21 4.40
CA CYS A 84 25.50 -12.64 5.74
C CYS A 84 26.16 -13.60 6.74
N LEU A 85 25.82 -14.89 6.70
CA LEU A 85 26.44 -15.91 7.56
C LEU A 85 27.95 -16.03 7.30
N GLU A 86 28.37 -15.98 6.04
CA GLU A 86 29.78 -16.02 5.65
C GLU A 86 30.56 -14.80 6.19
N PHE A 87 29.96 -13.60 6.10
CA PHE A 87 30.58 -12.39 6.63
C PHE A 87 30.78 -12.42 8.15
N VAL A 88 29.88 -13.08 8.88
CA VAL A 88 30.01 -13.27 10.33
C VAL A 88 31.07 -14.32 10.64
N LYS A 89 31.04 -15.48 9.98
CA LYS A 89 32.01 -16.57 10.21
C LYS A 89 33.45 -16.16 9.94
N ASN A 90 33.67 -15.34 8.92
CA ASN A 90 35.01 -14.89 8.53
C ASN A 90 35.47 -13.61 9.28
N GLY A 91 34.67 -13.08 10.22
CA GLY A 91 35.00 -11.84 10.95
C GLY A 91 34.94 -10.56 10.10
N TYR A 92 34.47 -10.64 8.85
CA TYR A 92 34.38 -9.49 7.95
C TYR A 92 33.42 -8.43 8.46
N PHE A 93 32.34 -8.85 9.14
CA PHE A 93 31.41 -7.91 9.75
C PHE A 93 32.11 -6.98 10.76
N GLN A 94 32.89 -7.56 11.68
CA GLN A 94 33.60 -6.78 12.71
C GLN A 94 34.68 -5.87 12.10
N ALA A 95 35.44 -6.36 11.11
CA ALA A 95 36.42 -5.54 10.40
C ALA A 95 35.78 -4.33 9.71
N MET A 96 34.65 -4.53 9.03
CA MET A 96 33.96 -3.49 8.28
C MET A 96 33.19 -2.48 9.17
N THR A 97 32.87 -2.89 10.40
CA THR A 97 32.14 -2.06 11.38
C THR A 97 33.03 -1.50 12.49
N TRP A 98 34.34 -1.67 12.38
CA TRP A 98 35.32 -1.28 13.40
C TRP A 98 35.18 0.18 13.87
N HIS A 99 34.87 1.10 12.95
CA HIS A 99 34.69 2.52 13.30
C HIS A 99 33.51 2.81 14.23
N LEU A 100 32.49 1.93 14.31
CA LEU A 100 31.42 2.06 15.30
C LEU A 100 31.97 1.96 16.73
N TYR A 101 32.97 1.10 16.94
CA TYR A 101 33.63 0.92 18.24
C TYR A 101 34.55 2.09 18.62
N GLN A 102 35.00 2.89 17.64
CA GLN A 102 35.90 4.03 17.82
C GLN A 102 35.17 5.38 17.98
N SER A 103 33.90 5.36 18.38
CA SER A 103 33.09 6.58 18.48
C SER A 103 33.76 7.66 19.36
N PRO A 104 33.63 8.94 18.98
CA PRO A 104 34.29 10.04 19.70
C PRO A 104 33.81 10.09 21.17
N SER A 105 34.69 10.50 22.08
CA SER A 105 34.36 10.56 23.52
C SER A 105 33.26 11.57 23.85
N SER A 106 33.03 12.57 22.99
CA SER A 106 31.95 13.54 23.13
C SER A 106 31.56 14.17 21.78
N VAL A 107 30.35 14.73 21.72
CA VAL A 107 29.88 15.52 20.56
C VAL A 107 30.82 16.71 20.31
N ASP A 108 31.31 17.36 21.37
CA ASP A 108 32.25 18.48 21.26
C ASP A 108 33.57 18.08 20.58
N HIS A 109 34.08 16.88 20.85
CA HIS A 109 35.27 16.36 20.17
C HIS A 109 34.99 16.08 18.69
N TRP A 110 33.80 15.57 18.38
CA TRP A 110 33.37 15.33 17.00
C TRP A 110 33.26 16.65 16.21
N VAL A 111 32.60 17.67 16.77
CA VAL A 111 32.47 19.00 16.13
C VAL A 111 33.84 19.63 15.83
N LYS A 112 34.80 19.48 16.75
CA LYS A 112 36.17 20.00 16.60
C LYS A 112 36.95 19.34 15.45
N SER A 113 36.51 18.20 14.93
CA SER A 113 37.14 17.55 13.78
C SER A 113 36.91 18.30 12.46
N GLY A 114 35.95 19.22 12.42
CA GLY A 114 35.61 20.05 11.26
C GLY A 114 34.50 19.44 10.40
N LYS A 115 33.76 20.32 9.70
CA LYS A 115 32.52 19.97 8.96
C LYS A 115 32.69 18.82 7.98
N GLU A 116 33.73 18.82 7.16
CA GLU A 116 33.92 17.77 6.14
C GLU A 116 34.28 16.42 6.75
N LYS A 117 35.02 16.40 7.88
CA LYS A 117 35.26 15.16 8.62
C LYS A 117 34.00 14.66 9.30
N CYS A 118 33.16 15.55 9.84
CA CYS A 118 31.84 15.19 10.37
C CYS A 118 30.94 14.56 9.31
N LYS A 119 30.91 15.11 8.09
CA LYS A 119 30.15 14.55 6.96
C LYS A 119 30.63 13.16 6.55
N LEU A 120 31.94 12.99 6.34
CA LEU A 120 32.51 11.71 5.94
C LEU A 120 32.33 10.65 7.03
N SER A 121 32.55 11.03 8.31
CA SER A 121 32.32 10.13 9.44
C SER A 121 30.84 9.77 9.61
N SER A 122 29.93 10.74 9.46
CA SER A 122 28.48 10.49 9.49
C SER A 122 28.06 9.53 8.38
N ALA A 123 28.48 9.77 7.15
CA ALA A 123 28.16 8.89 6.02
C ALA A 123 28.71 7.46 6.20
N LEU A 124 29.92 7.32 6.76
CA LEU A 124 30.50 6.01 7.07
C LEU A 124 29.71 5.28 8.17
N ILE A 125 29.46 5.95 9.30
CA ILE A 125 28.73 5.38 10.45
C ILE A 125 27.31 4.99 10.02
N VAL A 126 26.62 5.84 9.26
CA VAL A 126 25.28 5.54 8.71
C VAL A 126 25.31 4.27 7.85
N GLU A 127 26.29 4.12 6.95
CA GLU A 127 26.38 2.91 6.12
C GLU A 127 26.75 1.65 6.92
N GLN A 128 27.57 1.78 7.99
CA GLN A 128 27.86 0.69 8.93
C GLN A 128 26.61 0.25 9.71
N LEU A 129 25.83 1.20 10.22
CA LEU A 129 24.57 0.92 10.90
C LEU A 129 23.56 0.27 9.95
N ARG A 130 23.47 0.74 8.71
CA ARG A 130 22.63 0.11 7.67
C ARG A 130 23.07 -1.31 7.33
N PHE A 131 24.37 -1.58 7.30
CA PHE A 131 24.90 -2.93 7.11
C PHE A 131 24.53 -3.82 8.29
N TRP A 132 24.72 -3.36 9.52
CA TRP A 132 24.33 -4.11 10.73
C TRP A 132 22.83 -4.39 10.80
N LYS A 133 21.99 -3.40 10.44
CA LYS A 133 20.54 -3.55 10.32
C LYS A 133 20.15 -4.72 9.41
N VAL A 134 20.80 -4.86 8.25
CA VAL A 134 20.56 -5.99 7.32
C VAL A 134 20.95 -7.33 7.97
N CYS A 135 22.06 -7.40 8.69
CA CYS A 135 22.46 -8.61 9.42
C CYS A 135 21.45 -9.01 10.50
N ILE A 136 20.97 -8.04 11.29
CA ILE A 136 19.95 -8.26 12.33
C ILE A 136 18.62 -8.73 11.71
N GLN A 137 18.25 -8.19 10.54
CA GLN A 137 17.06 -8.63 9.79
C GLN A 137 17.14 -10.12 9.38
N TYR A 138 18.33 -10.70 9.22
CA TYR A 138 18.50 -12.15 9.00
C TYR A 138 18.66 -12.97 10.28
N GLY A 139 18.79 -12.32 11.43
CA GLY A 139 18.93 -12.96 12.75
C GLY A 139 20.38 -13.16 13.18
N TYR A 140 21.31 -12.41 12.58
CA TYR A 140 22.73 -12.44 12.91
C TYR A 140 23.17 -11.13 13.57
N CYS A 141 24.28 -11.19 14.30
CA CYS A 141 24.94 -10.03 14.90
C CYS A 141 24.13 -9.27 15.97
N VAL A 142 23.12 -9.90 16.57
CA VAL A 142 22.34 -9.33 17.69
C VAL A 142 23.22 -9.27 18.94
N THR A 143 24.07 -10.29 19.13
CA THR A 143 25.03 -10.41 20.24
C THR A 143 26.01 -9.25 20.34
N TYR A 144 26.46 -8.65 19.23
CA TYR A 144 27.37 -7.49 19.23
C TYR A 144 26.76 -6.22 19.82
N PHE A 145 25.45 -6.19 20.07
CA PHE A 145 24.79 -5.05 20.70
C PHE A 145 25.40 -4.70 22.06
N SER A 146 25.76 -5.68 22.89
CA SER A 146 26.36 -5.42 24.21
C SER A 146 27.64 -4.60 24.13
N ASP A 147 28.44 -4.87 23.09
CA ASP A 147 29.76 -4.28 22.91
C ASP A 147 29.67 -2.91 22.23
N LEU A 148 28.71 -2.74 21.32
CA LEU A 148 28.48 -1.51 20.58
C LEU A 148 27.65 -0.48 21.37
N PHE A 149 26.82 -0.93 22.31
CA PHE A 149 25.89 -0.07 23.03
C PHE A 149 26.55 1.17 23.69
N PRO A 150 27.69 1.06 24.40
CA PRO A 150 28.36 2.23 24.98
C PRO A 150 28.74 3.29 23.94
N ALA A 151 29.17 2.86 22.75
CA ALA A 151 29.51 3.77 21.65
C ALA A 151 28.25 4.40 21.02
N LEU A 152 27.15 3.64 20.92
CA LEU A 152 25.87 4.13 20.40
C LEU A 152 25.20 5.14 21.32
N CYS A 153 25.40 5.07 22.65
CA CYS A 153 24.83 6.00 23.61
C CYS A 153 25.08 7.47 23.28
N LEU A 154 26.22 7.80 22.68
CA LEU A 154 26.51 9.16 22.23
C LEU A 154 25.48 9.66 21.21
N TRP A 155 25.14 8.80 20.25
CA TRP A 155 24.24 9.12 19.14
C TRP A 155 22.77 8.94 19.50
N LEU A 156 22.46 8.07 20.47
CA LEU A 156 21.11 7.85 20.96
C LEU A 156 20.64 8.93 21.95
N ASN A 157 21.53 9.66 22.61
CA ASN A 157 21.14 10.76 23.48
C ASN A 157 20.90 12.06 22.69
N PRO A 158 19.87 12.85 23.04
CA PRO A 158 19.67 14.16 22.43
C PRO A 158 20.85 15.11 22.79
N PRO A 159 21.45 15.79 21.80
CA PRO A 159 22.57 16.68 22.00
C PRO A 159 22.10 18.09 22.41
N THR A 160 23.05 18.97 22.71
CA THR A 160 22.77 20.41 22.80
C THR A 160 22.66 20.98 21.38
N PHE A 161 21.43 21.32 20.96
CA PHE A 161 21.13 21.72 19.58
C PHE A 161 21.84 23.00 19.12
N GLU A 162 22.01 23.99 20.01
CA GLU A 162 22.63 25.29 19.69
C GLU A 162 23.98 25.15 18.99
N LYS A 163 24.88 24.31 19.53
CA LYS A 163 26.21 24.10 18.96
C LYS A 163 26.18 23.39 17.61
N LEU A 164 25.25 22.46 17.41
CA LEU A 164 25.13 21.73 16.14
C LEU A 164 24.58 22.63 15.02
N ILE A 165 23.66 23.53 15.38
CA ILE A 165 23.10 24.53 14.46
C ILE A 165 24.20 25.52 14.05
N VAL A 166 24.95 26.09 15.00
CA VAL A 166 26.04 27.03 14.72
C VAL A 166 27.10 26.42 13.80
N ASN A 167 27.40 25.13 13.96
CA ASN A 167 28.42 24.43 13.16
C ASN A 167 27.86 23.79 11.87
N ASN A 168 26.55 23.93 11.58
CA ASN A 168 25.90 23.34 10.41
C ASN A 168 26.16 21.82 10.24
N ILE A 169 26.01 21.06 11.32
CA ILE A 169 26.23 19.59 11.37
C ILE A 169 25.03 18.84 11.98
N LEU A 170 23.89 19.52 12.13
CA LEU A 170 22.68 18.95 12.73
C LEU A 170 22.11 17.81 11.87
N SER A 171 22.11 17.94 10.55
CA SER A 171 21.67 16.91 9.60
C SER A 171 22.50 15.62 9.72
N GLU A 172 23.82 15.77 9.86
CA GLU A 172 24.78 14.69 9.96
C GLU A 172 24.60 13.94 11.30
N PHE A 173 24.38 14.67 12.40
CA PHE A 173 24.07 14.08 13.69
C PHE A 173 22.73 13.34 13.65
N ALA A 174 21.68 14.01 13.17
CA ALA A 174 20.33 13.45 13.07
C ALA A 174 20.29 12.20 12.18
N SER A 175 21.08 12.15 11.11
CA SER A 175 21.22 10.98 10.24
C SER A 175 21.81 9.76 10.97
N ILE A 176 22.86 9.98 11.78
CA ILE A 176 23.46 8.91 12.60
C ILE A 176 22.46 8.43 13.64
N SER A 177 21.88 9.36 14.41
CA SER A 177 20.88 9.04 15.44
C SER A 177 19.69 8.30 14.85
N GLY A 178 19.19 8.74 13.69
CA GLY A 178 18.04 8.14 13.02
C GLY A 178 18.32 6.70 12.62
N GLU A 179 19.48 6.42 12.01
CA GLU A 179 19.86 5.05 11.65
C GLU A 179 20.17 4.19 12.88
N ALA A 180 20.69 4.77 13.97
CA ALA A 180 20.87 4.05 15.23
C ALA A 180 19.51 3.61 15.81
N TYR A 181 18.49 4.47 15.77
CA TYR A 181 17.13 4.09 16.15
C TYR A 181 16.51 3.06 15.20
N LEU A 182 16.80 3.10 13.90
CA LEU A 182 16.37 2.05 12.95
C LEU A 182 17.06 0.70 13.21
N VAL A 183 18.30 0.70 13.71
CA VAL A 183 18.96 -0.53 14.20
C VAL A 183 18.26 -1.04 15.46
N LEU A 184 17.94 -0.16 16.42
CA LEU A 184 17.16 -0.53 17.61
C LEU A 184 15.77 -1.05 17.23
N GLU A 185 15.12 -0.49 16.22
CA GLU A 185 13.85 -0.97 15.68
C GLU A 185 14.00 -2.38 15.07
N ALA A 186 15.08 -2.66 14.34
CA ALA A 186 15.38 -3.99 13.82
C ALA A 186 15.68 -5.01 14.93
N LEU A 187 16.36 -4.58 16.01
CA LEU A 187 16.58 -5.39 17.22
C LEU A 187 15.26 -5.66 17.96
N ALA A 188 14.38 -4.67 18.08
CA ALA A 188 13.07 -4.81 18.71
C ALA A 188 12.20 -5.85 17.99
N ARG A 189 12.29 -5.96 16.66
CA ARG A 189 11.66 -7.06 15.90
C ARG A 189 12.18 -8.45 16.28
N ARG A 190 13.32 -8.56 16.96
CA ARG A 190 13.90 -9.82 17.45
C ARG A 190 13.65 -10.06 18.94
N LEU A 191 12.84 -9.23 19.60
CA LEU A 191 12.37 -9.51 20.95
C LEU A 191 11.37 -10.66 20.93
N PRO A 192 11.44 -11.60 21.89
CA PRO A 192 10.38 -12.56 22.11
C PRO A 192 9.14 -11.85 22.68
N ASN A 193 7.95 -12.44 22.52
CA ASN A 193 6.74 -11.93 23.16
C ASN A 193 6.95 -11.86 24.68
N PHE A 194 6.71 -10.69 25.26
CA PHE A 194 7.03 -10.39 26.66
C PHE A 194 6.32 -11.32 27.66
N PHE A 195 5.07 -11.67 27.39
CA PHE A 195 4.26 -12.49 28.29
C PHE A 195 4.60 -13.99 28.16
N LEU A 196 4.90 -14.46 26.94
CA LEU A 196 5.31 -15.86 26.72
C LEU A 196 6.67 -16.20 27.32
N GLN A 197 7.62 -15.26 27.31
CA GLN A 197 8.97 -15.51 27.83
C GLN A 197 8.97 -15.75 29.35
N LYS A 198 8.11 -15.07 30.10
CA LYS A 198 8.01 -15.25 31.57
C LYS A 198 7.37 -16.58 31.96
N HIS A 199 6.49 -17.14 31.11
CA HIS A 199 5.93 -18.48 31.32
C HIS A 199 6.90 -19.60 30.94
N LEU A 200 7.78 -19.37 29.95
CA LEU A 200 8.78 -20.33 29.49
C LEU A 200 10.07 -20.32 30.33
N SER A 201 10.37 -19.26 31.09
CA SER A 201 11.52 -19.27 32.01
C SER A 201 11.44 -20.31 33.12
N ASP A 202 10.26 -20.91 33.36
CA ASP A 202 10.03 -21.98 34.35
C ASP A 202 10.18 -23.39 33.77
N LEU A 203 10.34 -23.56 32.46
CA LEU A 203 10.56 -24.85 31.79
C LEU A 203 11.76 -24.76 30.85
N SER A 204 12.84 -25.48 31.17
CA SER A 204 14.12 -25.44 30.44
C SER A 204 13.95 -25.54 28.91
N PRO A 205 14.72 -24.77 28.09
CA PRO A 205 14.54 -24.79 26.64
C PRO A 205 15.27 -26.01 26.04
N LYS A 206 14.53 -27.04 25.67
CA LYS A 206 14.98 -28.11 24.76
C LYS A 206 13.97 -28.29 23.62
N CYS A 207 13.88 -27.28 22.76
CA CYS A 207 13.47 -27.38 21.35
C CYS A 207 13.56 -25.96 20.77
N THR A 208 14.44 -25.68 19.83
CA THR A 208 14.07 -25.66 18.41
C THR A 208 15.33 -25.48 17.55
N SER A 209 15.37 -26.18 16.43
CA SER A 209 16.48 -26.27 15.48
C SER A 209 16.53 -25.11 14.48
N ASP A 210 16.55 -23.86 14.95
CA ASP A 210 16.72 -22.71 14.05
C ASP A 210 17.68 -21.68 14.69
N ASP A 211 18.92 -21.62 14.18
CA ASP A 211 20.01 -20.73 14.60
C ASP A 211 19.66 -19.24 14.37
N LYS A 212 18.75 -18.68 15.17
CA LYS A 212 18.36 -17.27 15.11
C LYS A 212 18.62 -16.61 16.46
N GLU A 213 19.49 -15.60 16.47
CA GLU A 213 19.78 -14.83 17.68
C GLU A 213 18.53 -14.05 18.12
N ILE A 214 18.22 -14.08 19.43
CA ILE A 214 17.09 -13.40 20.05
C ILE A 214 17.63 -12.20 20.86
N TRP A 215 16.94 -11.06 20.83
CA TRP A 215 17.32 -9.90 21.64
C TRP A 215 16.68 -9.96 23.04
N SER A 216 17.40 -9.47 24.06
CA SER A 216 16.96 -9.54 25.46
C SER A 216 16.20 -8.29 25.92
N TRP A 217 15.10 -8.51 26.66
CA TRP A 217 14.33 -7.43 27.29
C TRP A 217 15.12 -6.62 28.32
N SER A 218 16.24 -7.14 28.85
CA SER A 218 17.11 -6.41 29.79
C SER A 218 17.66 -5.10 29.22
N TYR A 219 17.78 -4.99 27.90
CA TYR A 219 18.31 -3.82 27.22
C TYR A 219 17.23 -2.80 26.81
N VAL A 220 15.95 -3.15 26.91
CA VAL A 220 14.86 -2.35 26.34
C VAL A 220 14.57 -1.11 27.17
N THR A 221 14.53 -1.21 28.51
CA THR A 221 14.20 -0.07 29.38
C THR A 221 15.11 1.15 29.16
N PRO A 222 16.45 1.02 29.12
CA PRO A 222 17.32 2.15 28.80
C PRO A 222 17.08 2.73 27.41
N MET A 223 16.72 1.92 26.41
CA MET A 223 16.44 2.40 25.04
C MET A 223 15.17 3.23 25.00
N VAL A 224 14.13 2.77 25.69
CA VAL A 224 12.85 3.49 25.82
C VAL A 224 13.07 4.81 26.55
N ASP A 225 13.89 4.84 27.60
CA ASP A 225 14.23 6.07 28.30
C ASP A 225 14.97 7.08 27.41
N LEU A 226 15.91 6.61 26.58
CA LEU A 226 16.60 7.47 25.61
C LEU A 226 15.63 8.02 24.55
N ALA A 227 14.74 7.18 24.03
CA ALA A 227 13.69 7.59 23.10
C ALA A 227 12.71 8.60 23.72
N ALA A 228 12.32 8.41 24.99
CA ALA A 228 11.48 9.36 25.71
C ALA A 228 12.16 10.73 25.84
N LYS A 229 13.48 10.78 26.07
CA LYS A 229 14.23 12.06 26.03
C LYS A 229 14.13 12.75 24.68
N TRP A 230 14.14 12.01 23.57
CA TRP A 230 13.91 12.60 22.24
C TRP A 230 12.51 13.15 22.07
N ILE A 231 11.47 12.46 22.56
CA ILE A 231 10.09 13.01 22.58
C ILE A 231 10.07 14.35 23.32
N ALA A 232 10.74 14.43 24.47
CA ALA A 232 10.84 15.64 25.29
C ALA A 232 11.54 16.82 24.59
N THR A 233 12.41 16.57 23.61
CA THR A 233 13.10 17.65 22.87
C THR A 233 12.16 18.52 22.05
N LYS A 234 10.93 18.09 21.76
CA LYS A 234 9.94 18.96 21.09
C LYS A 234 9.59 20.19 21.92
N GLY A 235 9.70 20.09 23.25
CA GLY A 235 9.55 21.22 24.17
C GLY A 235 10.68 22.25 24.08
N ASP A 236 11.79 21.94 23.40
CA ASP A 236 12.91 22.86 23.23
C ASP A 236 12.55 23.97 22.19
N PRO A 237 12.70 25.25 22.55
CA PRO A 237 12.52 26.37 21.62
C PRO A 237 13.37 26.29 20.35
N HIS A 238 14.56 25.68 20.40
CA HIS A 238 15.43 25.53 19.23
C HIS A 238 14.91 24.49 18.25
N VAL A 239 14.33 23.39 18.75
CA VAL A 239 13.79 22.31 17.92
C VAL A 239 12.41 22.68 17.38
N SER A 240 11.55 23.26 18.22
CA SER A 240 10.20 23.65 17.81
C SER A 240 10.17 24.70 16.69
N LYS A 241 11.21 25.52 16.54
CA LYS A 241 11.34 26.49 15.43
C LYS A 241 11.43 25.84 14.05
N PHE A 242 11.97 24.62 13.95
CA PHE A 242 12.11 23.92 12.66
C PHE A 242 10.78 23.41 12.08
N PHE A 243 9.72 23.33 12.90
CA PHE A 243 8.42 22.78 12.50
C PHE A 243 7.30 23.81 12.46
N LYS A 244 7.53 25.03 12.98
CA LYS A 244 6.55 26.11 12.91
C LYS A 244 6.48 26.64 11.49
N GLY A 245 5.30 26.54 10.85
CA GLY A 245 5.01 27.20 9.58
C GLY A 245 5.23 28.71 9.73
N GLN A 246 6.27 29.25 9.10
CA GLN A 246 6.50 30.70 9.09
C GLN A 246 5.73 31.32 7.92
N GLU A 247 4.72 32.11 8.25
CA GLU A 247 4.15 33.08 7.32
C GLU A 247 5.18 34.19 7.06
N GLY A 248 5.93 34.04 5.97
CA GLY A 248 6.70 35.12 5.33
C GLY A 248 8.09 35.40 5.89
N VAL A 249 9.14 35.05 5.14
CA VAL A 249 10.32 35.86 4.77
C VAL A 249 11.25 34.94 3.96
N GLN A 250 11.41 35.23 2.66
CA GLN A 250 11.99 34.40 1.58
C GLN A 250 13.55 34.23 1.57
N GLY A 251 14.25 34.36 2.72
CA GLY A 251 15.72 34.49 2.77
C GLY A 251 16.61 33.22 2.93
N ASP A 252 16.26 32.23 3.76
CA ASP A 252 17.21 31.16 4.22
C ASP A 252 16.71 29.71 4.03
N PHE A 253 15.80 29.47 3.08
CA PHE A 253 14.96 28.25 2.98
C PHE A 253 15.71 26.94 2.77
N ALA A 254 16.81 26.92 2.01
CA ALA A 254 17.44 25.65 1.61
C ALA A 254 18.06 24.88 2.80
N PHE A 255 18.61 25.59 3.78
CA PHE A 255 19.30 24.97 4.92
C PHE A 255 18.37 24.61 6.08
N GLN A 256 17.31 25.40 6.31
CA GLN A 256 16.28 25.06 7.30
C GLN A 256 15.49 23.83 6.86
N ASN A 257 15.25 23.64 5.56
CA ASN A 257 14.55 22.47 5.04
C ASN A 257 15.38 21.18 5.20
N LEU A 258 16.65 21.15 4.81
CA LEU A 258 17.49 19.94 4.95
C LEU A 258 17.63 19.46 6.41
N SER A 259 17.70 20.40 7.35
CA SER A 259 17.79 20.10 8.78
C SER A 259 16.44 19.69 9.37
N SER A 260 15.32 20.27 8.94
CA SER A 260 13.98 19.84 9.36
C SER A 260 13.65 18.44 8.84
N THR A 261 13.95 18.11 7.57
CA THR A 261 13.77 16.77 7.00
C THR A 261 14.58 15.72 7.78
N SER A 262 15.84 16.01 8.08
CA SER A 262 16.72 15.10 8.85
C SER A 262 16.18 14.83 10.26
N LEU A 263 15.64 15.86 10.92
CA LEU A 263 15.00 15.72 12.24
C LEU A 263 13.69 14.93 12.15
N LEU A 264 12.87 15.11 11.11
CA LEU A 264 11.65 14.32 10.90
C LEU A 264 11.96 12.84 10.73
N TRP A 265 12.99 12.49 9.95
CA TRP A 265 13.44 11.10 9.82
C TRP A 265 13.89 10.50 11.16
N LEU A 266 14.57 11.29 11.98
CA LEU A 266 14.94 10.89 13.34
C LEU A 266 13.71 10.66 14.22
N TYR A 267 12.77 11.61 14.28
CA TYR A 267 11.53 11.42 15.04
C TYR A 267 10.75 10.19 14.56
N SER A 268 10.62 10.01 13.24
CA SER A 268 10.00 8.82 12.67
C SER A 268 10.70 7.54 13.13
N ALA A 269 12.04 7.47 13.08
CA ALA A 269 12.80 6.31 13.54
C ALA A 269 12.60 6.03 15.04
N VAL A 270 12.57 7.07 15.88
CA VAL A 270 12.26 6.96 17.32
C VAL A 270 10.86 6.39 17.51
N MET A 271 9.87 6.90 16.78
CA MET A 271 8.49 6.42 16.89
C MET A 271 8.34 4.96 16.44
N TYR A 272 8.96 4.57 15.33
CA TYR A 272 8.92 3.18 14.89
C TYR A 272 9.62 2.23 15.86
N MET A 273 10.75 2.63 16.46
CA MET A 273 11.42 1.84 17.48
C MET A 273 10.50 1.60 18.69
N LEU A 274 9.89 2.66 19.22
CA LEU A 274 8.93 2.57 20.32
C LEU A 274 7.72 1.71 19.95
N PHE A 275 7.16 1.90 18.77
CA PHE A 275 6.07 1.07 18.25
C PHE A 275 6.45 -0.41 18.22
N ARG A 276 7.60 -0.79 17.68
CA ARG A 276 8.03 -2.21 17.65
C ARG A 276 8.23 -2.81 19.04
N VAL A 277 8.70 -2.02 20.00
CA VAL A 277 8.79 -2.46 21.40
C VAL A 277 7.39 -2.72 21.98
N LEU A 278 6.43 -1.82 21.72
CA LEU A 278 5.05 -1.96 22.19
C LEU A 278 4.29 -3.10 21.49
N GLU A 279 4.50 -3.30 20.19
CA GLU A 279 3.94 -4.40 19.40
C GLU A 279 4.38 -5.77 19.96
N ARG A 280 5.58 -5.88 20.53
CA ARG A 280 6.05 -7.13 21.18
C ARG A 280 5.43 -7.40 22.56
N LEU A 281 4.61 -6.47 23.06
CA LEU A 281 3.78 -6.66 24.25
C LEU A 281 2.36 -7.17 23.90
N THR A 282 1.92 -7.08 22.65
CA THR A 282 0.60 -7.61 22.27
C THR A 282 0.68 -9.13 22.09
N PRO A 283 -0.32 -9.92 22.55
CA PRO A 283 -0.40 -11.35 22.27
C PRO A 283 -0.55 -11.59 20.75
N ASP A 284 0.16 -12.58 20.19
CA ASP A 284 0.16 -12.85 18.74
C ASP A 284 -1.16 -13.48 18.28
N ASP A 285 -1.81 -12.89 17.26
CA ASP A 285 -3.08 -13.36 16.66
C ASP A 285 -2.97 -14.71 15.89
N THR A 286 -1.77 -15.30 15.78
CA THR A 286 -1.50 -16.42 14.84
C THR A 286 -1.78 -17.82 15.38
N VAL A 287 -2.22 -17.99 16.63
CA VAL A 287 -2.63 -19.30 17.15
C VAL A 287 -4.15 -19.34 17.26
N SER A 288 -4.77 -20.01 16.29
CA SER A 288 -6.19 -20.36 16.31
C SER A 288 -6.58 -20.97 17.66
N LEU A 289 -7.31 -20.26 18.51
CA LEU A 289 -7.95 -20.84 19.68
C LEU A 289 -9.22 -20.06 20.03
N HIS A 290 -10.33 -20.73 19.77
CA HIS A 290 -11.61 -20.49 20.39
C HIS A 290 -11.47 -20.41 21.93
N GLU A 291 -12.19 -19.47 22.53
CA GLU A 291 -12.73 -19.49 23.90
C GLU A 291 -11.98 -18.91 25.11
N THR A 292 -10.77 -18.37 25.00
CA THR A 292 -10.23 -17.50 26.08
C THR A 292 -9.46 -16.32 25.51
N GLY A 293 -10.08 -15.13 25.50
CA GLY A 293 -9.38 -13.89 25.21
C GLY A 293 -8.31 -13.65 26.27
N GLU A 294 -7.05 -13.88 25.92
CA GLU A 294 -5.94 -13.75 26.86
C GLU A 294 -5.69 -12.27 27.19
N LEU A 295 -6.05 -11.93 28.42
CA LEU A 295 -5.94 -10.63 29.05
C LEU A 295 -4.47 -10.31 29.36
N VAL A 296 -4.05 -9.06 29.15
CA VAL A 296 -2.74 -8.59 29.61
C VAL A 296 -2.80 -8.42 31.14
N PRO A 297 -2.06 -9.20 31.95
CA PRO A 297 -2.23 -9.23 33.40
C PRO A 297 -1.71 -7.97 34.10
N TRP A 298 -0.68 -7.33 33.54
CA TRP A 298 -0.08 -6.07 34.02
C TRP A 298 0.79 -5.46 32.92
N LEU A 299 0.99 -4.13 32.95
CA LEU A 299 1.80 -3.40 31.97
C LEU A 299 3.14 -2.95 32.57
N PRO A 300 4.26 -3.02 31.83
CA PRO A 300 5.52 -2.42 32.24
C PRO A 300 5.40 -0.90 32.46
N GLU A 301 6.13 -0.36 33.44
CA GLU A 301 6.07 1.08 33.82
C GLU A 301 6.43 2.04 32.68
N PHE A 302 7.23 1.60 31.72
CA PHE A 302 7.61 2.44 30.58
C PHE A 302 6.45 2.68 29.61
N VAL A 303 5.43 1.80 29.56
CA VAL A 303 4.27 1.94 28.67
C VAL A 303 3.48 3.22 29.01
N PRO A 304 2.96 3.41 30.24
CA PRO A 304 2.28 4.66 30.59
C PRO A 304 3.20 5.88 30.53
N LYS A 305 4.50 5.72 30.81
CA LYS A 305 5.50 6.79 30.69
C LYS A 305 5.57 7.36 29.27
N ILE A 306 5.64 6.51 28.23
CA ILE A 306 5.65 6.96 26.83
C ILE A 306 4.39 7.79 26.52
N GLY A 307 3.21 7.29 26.92
CA GLY A 307 1.93 7.95 26.64
C GLY A 307 1.81 9.30 27.32
N LEU A 308 2.23 9.39 28.59
CA LEU A 308 2.26 10.66 29.33
C LEU A 308 3.20 11.68 28.67
N GLU A 309 4.37 11.25 28.19
CA GLU A 309 5.32 12.14 27.51
C GLU A 309 4.75 12.64 26.16
N LEU A 310 4.10 11.79 25.37
CA LEU A 310 3.42 12.22 24.13
C LEU A 310 2.36 13.29 24.38
N ILE A 311 1.53 13.10 25.41
CA ILE A 311 0.49 14.07 25.80
C ILE A 311 1.12 15.36 26.32
N LYS A 312 2.10 15.25 27.23
CA LYS A 312 2.78 16.38 27.88
C LYS A 312 3.47 17.31 26.90
N TYR A 313 4.13 16.76 25.88
CA TYR A 313 4.83 17.54 24.85
C TYR A 313 3.96 17.93 23.65
N ARG A 314 2.63 17.87 23.80
CA ARG A 314 1.63 18.31 22.80
C ARG A 314 1.83 17.69 21.42
N PHE A 315 2.16 16.40 21.38
CA PHE A 315 2.07 15.66 20.12
C PHE A 315 0.63 15.64 19.60
N LEU A 316 -0.35 15.70 20.52
CA LEU A 316 -1.77 15.85 20.28
C LEU A 316 -2.30 17.14 20.91
N GLY A 317 -3.33 17.72 20.30
CA GLY A 317 -4.10 18.84 20.82
C GLY A 317 -4.94 18.38 22.01
N SER A 318 -4.73 18.99 23.18
CA SER A 318 -5.60 18.75 24.33
C SER A 318 -6.87 19.58 24.17
N LEU A 319 -8.04 18.94 24.30
CA LEU A 319 -9.34 19.60 24.27
C LEU A 319 -9.36 20.74 25.30
N VAL A 320 -9.22 22.00 24.86
CA VAL A 320 -9.47 23.16 25.72
C VAL A 320 -10.97 23.12 26.01
N SER A 321 -11.37 22.80 27.23
CA SER A 321 -12.75 23.00 27.65
C SER A 321 -13.05 24.48 27.52
N SER A 322 -13.90 24.83 26.56
CA SER A 322 -14.53 26.14 26.46
C SER A 322 -15.21 26.45 27.79
N GLY A 323 -14.66 27.41 28.53
CA GLY A 323 -15.23 27.80 29.82
C GLY A 323 -14.25 28.54 30.71
N THR A 324 -13.77 29.70 30.27
CA THR A 324 -13.70 30.94 31.08
C THR A 324 -13.04 32.03 30.25
N GLU A 325 -13.82 33.07 29.94
CA GLU A 325 -13.31 34.35 29.51
C GLU A 325 -12.39 34.90 30.60
N SER A 326 -11.07 34.92 30.38
CA SER A 326 -10.22 35.97 30.93
C SER A 326 -8.87 36.03 30.23
N GLY A 327 -8.57 37.21 29.69
CA GLY A 327 -7.24 37.82 29.75
C GLY A 327 -6.12 37.17 28.95
N LYS A 328 -5.91 37.68 27.73
CA LYS A 328 -4.61 37.98 27.09
C LYS A 328 -3.39 37.33 27.78
N ASP A 329 -3.03 36.13 27.33
CA ASP A 329 -1.65 35.63 27.12
C ASP A 329 -1.66 34.12 26.77
N SER A 330 -2.47 33.69 25.79
CA SER A 330 -2.36 32.33 25.24
C SER A 330 -1.66 32.37 23.88
N ALA A 331 -0.33 32.29 23.88
CA ALA A 331 0.43 31.83 22.73
C ALA A 331 0.10 30.33 22.48
N GLY A 332 -1.10 30.06 21.98
CA GLY A 332 -1.60 28.71 21.69
C GLY A 332 -0.98 28.18 20.41
N GLY A 333 0.23 27.61 20.52
CA GLY A 333 0.86 26.91 19.38
C GLY A 333 0.08 25.67 18.95
N ALA A 334 0.10 25.38 17.64
CA ALA A 334 -0.45 24.16 17.03
C ALA A 334 0.18 22.89 17.63
N SER A 335 -0.54 21.77 17.57
CA SER A 335 -0.03 20.45 17.95
C SER A 335 0.99 19.93 16.93
N PHE A 336 1.79 18.94 17.31
CA PHE A 336 2.76 18.37 16.37
C PHE A 336 2.09 17.66 15.19
N ILE A 337 0.95 16.99 15.39
CA ILE A 337 0.20 16.38 14.29
C ILE A 337 -0.27 17.44 13.26
N GLN A 338 -0.74 18.60 13.72
CA GLN A 338 -1.10 19.69 12.83
C GLN A 338 0.12 20.25 12.09
N GLU A 339 1.25 20.43 12.78
CA GLU A 339 2.52 20.85 12.16
C GLU A 339 2.97 19.85 11.07
N LEU A 340 2.91 18.54 11.34
CA LEU A 340 3.26 17.50 10.36
C LEU A 340 2.29 17.46 9.17
N THR A 341 0.99 17.66 9.41
CA THR A 341 -0.01 17.71 8.34
C THR A 341 0.20 18.94 7.45
N TYR A 342 0.55 20.08 8.05
CA TYR A 342 0.92 21.29 7.31
C TYR A 342 2.18 21.07 6.45
N LEU A 343 3.22 20.43 7.02
CA LEU A 343 4.42 20.10 6.27
C LEU A 343 4.12 19.18 5.08
N ARG A 344 3.24 18.19 5.21
CA ARG A 344 2.83 17.34 4.08
C ARG A 344 2.20 18.14 2.93
N GLN A 345 1.46 19.20 3.22
CA GLN A 345 0.76 19.99 2.19
C GLN A 345 1.65 21.03 1.50
N GLN A 346 2.62 21.61 2.22
CA GLN A 346 3.37 22.79 1.76
C GLN A 346 4.85 22.52 1.45
N SER A 347 5.38 21.34 1.79
CA SER A 347 6.82 21.03 1.68
C SER A 347 7.18 20.29 0.39
N ASP A 348 8.49 20.14 0.15
CA ASP A 348 9.01 19.29 -0.90
C ASP A 348 8.71 17.79 -0.66
N TYR A 349 8.82 16.97 -1.71
CA TYR A 349 8.49 15.55 -1.63
C TYR A 349 9.24 14.81 -0.49
N GLU A 350 10.49 15.15 -0.20
CA GLU A 350 11.27 14.43 0.82
C GLU A 350 10.78 14.74 2.23
N THR A 351 10.55 16.02 2.54
CA THR A 351 9.96 16.45 3.81
C THR A 351 8.54 15.93 3.97
N SER A 352 7.76 15.93 2.89
CA SER A 352 6.42 15.35 2.86
C SER A 352 6.43 13.87 3.22
N VAL A 353 7.27 13.04 2.59
CA VAL A 353 7.42 11.62 2.96
C VAL A 353 7.85 11.47 4.42
N ALA A 354 8.86 12.22 4.87
CA ALA A 354 9.35 12.15 6.25
C ALA A 354 8.24 12.51 7.27
N SER A 355 7.42 13.51 6.96
CA SER A 355 6.30 13.94 7.79
C SER A 355 5.22 12.86 7.92
N VAL A 356 4.88 12.19 6.82
CA VAL A 356 3.88 11.10 6.78
C VAL A 356 4.41 9.87 7.50
N CYS A 357 5.69 9.52 7.34
CA CYS A 357 6.32 8.44 8.10
C CYS A 357 6.32 8.74 9.61
N CYS A 358 6.50 10.00 10.00
CA CYS A 358 6.42 10.40 11.41
C CYS A 358 4.97 10.31 11.94
N LEU A 359 3.98 10.76 11.16
CA LEU A 359 2.55 10.61 11.49
C LEU A 359 2.17 9.13 11.64
N SER A 360 2.59 8.29 10.69
CA SER A 360 2.34 6.84 10.71
C SER A 360 2.91 6.17 11.96
N GLY A 361 4.17 6.48 12.32
CA GLY A 361 4.78 5.99 13.55
C GLY A 361 4.01 6.43 14.80
N LEU A 362 3.60 7.71 14.87
CA LEU A 362 2.86 8.26 16.01
C LEU A 362 1.48 7.60 16.18
N ILE A 363 0.71 7.48 15.09
CA ILE A 363 -0.61 6.83 15.12
C ILE A 363 -0.51 5.35 15.51
N LYS A 364 0.49 4.64 14.99
CA LYS A 364 0.76 3.24 15.37
C LYS A 364 1.06 3.09 16.86
N ILE A 365 1.85 3.99 17.46
CA ILE A 365 2.06 4.02 18.91
C ILE A 365 0.73 4.24 19.64
N ILE A 366 -0.02 5.27 19.27
CA ILE A 366 -1.28 5.65 19.92
C ILE A 366 -2.27 4.47 19.94
N ILE A 367 -2.48 3.82 18.79
CA ILE A 367 -3.39 2.65 18.68
C ILE A 367 -2.90 1.49 19.54
N THR A 368 -1.61 1.17 19.48
CA THR A 368 -1.04 0.04 20.23
C THR A 368 -1.11 0.29 21.74
N MET A 369 -0.86 1.53 22.16
CA MET A 369 -0.98 1.93 23.56
C MET A 369 -2.40 1.83 24.07
N ASP A 370 -3.38 2.35 23.32
CA ASP A 370 -4.79 2.28 23.70
C ASP A 370 -5.25 0.82 23.82
N ASN A 371 -4.87 -0.04 22.86
CA ASN A 371 -5.16 -1.47 22.91
C ASN A 371 -4.55 -2.12 24.17
N LEU A 372 -3.27 -1.89 24.45
CA LEU A 372 -2.59 -2.44 25.64
C LEU A 372 -3.24 -1.97 26.94
N ILE A 373 -3.62 -0.69 27.05
CA ILE A 373 -4.28 -0.13 28.23
C ILE A 373 -5.69 -0.71 28.40
N GLN A 374 -6.45 -0.88 27.32
CA GLN A 374 -7.77 -1.53 27.36
C GLN A 374 -7.67 -3.02 27.73
N SER A 375 -6.72 -3.76 27.17
CA SER A 375 -6.46 -5.17 27.51
C SER A 375 -6.04 -5.35 28.97
N ALA A 376 -5.30 -4.39 29.54
CA ALA A 376 -4.94 -4.43 30.96
C ALA A 376 -6.13 -4.10 31.87
N LYS A 377 -7.00 -3.16 31.50
CA LYS A 377 -8.20 -2.82 32.28
C LYS A 377 -9.16 -4.00 32.42
N THR A 378 -9.40 -4.71 31.32
CA THR A 378 -10.29 -5.88 31.30
C THR A 378 -9.72 -7.04 32.14
N GLY A 379 -8.39 -7.14 32.29
CA GLY A 379 -7.71 -8.12 33.14
C GLY A 379 -7.76 -7.82 34.63
N ILE A 380 -7.93 -6.55 35.01
CA ILE A 380 -7.91 -6.05 36.41
C ILE A 380 -9.35 -5.79 36.92
N SER A 381 -10.37 -6.32 36.24
CA SER A 381 -11.81 -6.18 36.57
C SER A 381 -12.16 -6.77 37.95
N GLY A 382 -11.80 -6.07 39.01
CA GLY A 382 -11.98 -6.48 40.40
C GLY A 382 -11.66 -5.41 41.45
N LEU A 383 -10.95 -4.32 41.12
CA LEU A 383 -10.72 -3.21 42.05
C LEU A 383 -11.09 -1.83 41.47
N PRO A 384 -12.01 -1.08 42.11
CA PRO A 384 -12.25 0.31 41.76
C PRO A 384 -11.06 1.16 42.25
N PHE A 385 -10.28 1.71 41.32
CA PHE A 385 -9.24 2.68 41.66
C PHE A 385 -9.88 4.03 42.06
N PRO A 386 -9.41 4.70 43.14
CA PRO A 386 -9.98 5.97 43.57
C PRO A 386 -9.85 7.04 42.47
N GLU A 387 -10.94 7.69 42.12
CA GLU A 387 -11.02 8.71 41.05
C GLU A 387 -10.32 10.04 41.39
N HIS A 388 -9.73 10.18 42.59
CA HIS A 388 -9.36 11.49 43.15
C HIS A 388 -7.88 11.89 43.07
N SER A 389 -7.03 11.24 42.28
CA SER A 389 -5.59 11.59 42.23
C SER A 389 -4.90 11.60 40.86
N LEU A 390 -5.60 11.41 39.73
CA LEU A 390 -4.94 11.45 38.41
C LEU A 390 -4.87 12.85 37.82
N SER A 391 -3.69 13.21 37.28
CA SER A 391 -3.53 14.41 36.46
C SER A 391 -4.41 14.34 35.19
N ARG A 392 -4.65 15.49 34.54
CA ARG A 392 -5.43 15.57 33.30
C ARG A 392 -4.89 14.63 32.22
N GLU A 393 -3.57 14.53 32.11
CA GLU A 393 -2.86 13.65 31.17
C GLU A 393 -3.05 12.18 31.54
N GLY A 394 -3.04 11.85 32.84
CA GLY A 394 -3.33 10.51 33.34
C GLY A 394 -4.78 10.07 33.10
N LYS A 395 -5.73 11.00 33.12
CA LYS A 395 -7.13 10.75 32.75
C LYS A 395 -7.28 10.50 31.25
N MET A 396 -6.64 11.32 30.41
CA MET A 396 -6.64 11.12 28.95
C MET A 396 -5.99 9.79 28.55
N LEU A 397 -4.84 9.44 29.14
CA LEU A 397 -4.18 8.16 28.91
C LEU A 397 -5.06 6.98 29.35
N ARG A 398 -5.79 7.14 30.46
CA ARG A 398 -6.73 6.12 30.93
C ARG A 398 -7.88 5.95 29.96
N ASP A 399 -8.54 7.03 29.55
CA ASP A 399 -9.78 6.98 28.76
C ASP A 399 -9.53 6.65 27.28
N GLY A 400 -8.26 6.64 26.86
CA GLY A 400 -7.79 6.37 25.50
C GLY A 400 -7.26 7.65 24.86
N ILE A 401 -6.04 7.58 24.33
CA ILE A 401 -5.41 8.70 23.64
C ILE A 401 -6.20 9.03 22.36
N LEU A 402 -6.70 8.01 21.64
CA LEU A 402 -7.57 8.19 20.46
C LEU A 402 -8.85 8.93 20.82
N SER A 403 -9.54 8.50 21.88
CA SER A 403 -10.83 9.10 22.29
C SER A 403 -10.67 10.57 22.70
N GLY A 404 -9.54 10.92 23.32
CA GLY A 404 -9.23 12.31 23.68
C GLY A 404 -8.84 13.22 22.51
N SER A 405 -8.52 12.66 21.33
CA SER A 405 -7.98 13.40 20.17
C SER A 405 -8.77 13.22 18.85
N VAL A 406 -9.97 12.62 18.91
CA VAL A 406 -10.81 12.29 17.74
C VAL A 406 -11.01 13.47 16.78
N VAL A 407 -11.28 14.68 17.30
CA VAL A 407 -11.57 15.86 16.47
C VAL A 407 -10.38 16.23 15.59
N GLU A 408 -9.18 16.23 16.17
CA GLU A 408 -7.94 16.54 15.44
C GLU A 408 -7.60 15.44 14.44
N LEU A 409 -7.69 14.17 14.87
CA LEU A 409 -7.43 13.02 14.01
C LEU A 409 -8.43 12.93 12.84
N LYS A 410 -9.69 13.36 13.03
CA LYS A 410 -10.69 13.47 11.96
C LYS A 410 -10.29 14.55 10.94
N GLY A 411 -9.72 15.67 11.41
CA GLY A 411 -9.15 16.69 10.54
C GLY A 411 -8.01 16.14 9.67
N VAL A 412 -7.08 15.40 10.28
CA VAL A 412 -5.99 14.72 9.55
C VAL A 412 -6.55 13.71 8.56
N LEU A 413 -7.50 12.88 8.99
CA LEU A 413 -8.11 11.87 8.14
C LEU A 413 -8.72 12.50 6.88
N ASN A 414 -9.49 13.59 7.02
CA ASN A 414 -10.08 14.30 5.89
C ASN A 414 -9.02 14.85 4.91
N VAL A 415 -7.89 15.36 5.42
CA VAL A 415 -6.78 15.81 4.57
C VAL A 415 -6.24 14.66 3.73
N PHE A 416 -5.96 13.51 4.34
CA PHE A 416 -5.41 12.36 3.62
C PHE A 416 -6.41 11.68 2.69
N ILE A 417 -7.71 11.68 3.02
CA ILE A 417 -8.78 11.25 2.10
C ILE A 417 -8.72 12.09 0.82
N ASN A 418 -8.63 13.42 0.94
CA ASN A 418 -8.56 14.32 -0.21
C ASN A 418 -7.27 14.15 -1.01
N LEU A 419 -6.12 13.97 -0.33
CA LEU A 419 -4.83 13.73 -0.99
C LEU A 419 -4.87 12.45 -1.82
N VAL A 420 -5.21 11.31 -1.22
CA VAL A 420 -5.30 10.03 -1.93
C VAL A 420 -6.32 10.10 -3.06
N ALA A 421 -7.48 10.74 -2.85
CA ALA A 421 -8.51 10.93 -3.89
C ALA A 421 -8.02 11.74 -5.11
N SER A 422 -7.01 12.60 -4.94
CA SER A 422 -6.40 13.37 -6.03
C SER A 422 -5.19 12.68 -6.67
N GLU A 423 -4.44 11.88 -5.91
CA GLU A 423 -3.15 11.33 -6.34
C GLU A 423 -3.25 9.98 -7.06
N TRP A 424 -4.34 9.21 -6.85
CA TRP A 424 -4.49 7.89 -7.47
C TRP A 424 -4.48 7.94 -9.02
N GLN A 425 -4.97 9.04 -9.60
CA GLN A 425 -4.96 9.26 -11.07
C GLN A 425 -3.54 9.35 -11.62
N CYS A 426 -2.62 9.96 -10.85
CA CYS A 426 -1.21 10.06 -11.24
C CYS A 426 -0.57 8.66 -11.32
N VAL A 427 -0.91 7.75 -10.40
CA VAL A 427 -0.40 6.37 -10.43
C VAL A 427 -1.00 5.58 -11.59
N GLN A 428 -2.30 5.74 -11.85
CA GLN A 428 -3.00 5.07 -12.96
C GLN A 428 -2.60 5.59 -14.36
N SER A 429 -2.00 6.78 -14.45
CA SER A 429 -1.44 7.30 -15.70
C SER A 429 -0.17 6.58 -16.17
N ILE A 430 0.47 5.81 -15.28
CA ILE A 430 1.63 5.00 -15.63
C ILE A 430 1.15 3.78 -16.40
N GLU A 431 1.74 3.53 -17.56
CA GLU A 431 1.36 2.39 -18.39
C GLU A 431 1.45 1.08 -17.60
N MET A 432 0.28 0.46 -17.41
CA MET A 432 0.13 -0.81 -16.74
C MET A 432 -0.09 -1.90 -17.78
N PHE A 433 0.32 -3.12 -17.46
CA PHE A 433 -0.24 -4.27 -18.16
C PHE A 433 -1.76 -4.29 -17.97
N GLY A 434 -2.50 -4.76 -18.97
CA GLY A 434 -3.95 -5.00 -18.86
C GLY A 434 -4.37 -5.98 -17.75
N ARG A 435 -3.41 -6.57 -17.03
CA ARG A 435 -3.59 -7.48 -15.88
C ARG A 435 -3.33 -6.81 -14.51
N GLY A 436 -3.03 -5.50 -14.49
CA GLY A 436 -2.46 -4.81 -13.32
C GLY A 436 -0.93 -4.90 -13.28
N GLY A 437 -0.31 -3.96 -12.57
CA GLY A 437 1.15 -3.82 -12.46
C GLY A 437 1.85 -3.11 -13.63
N PRO A 438 3.07 -2.57 -13.40
CA PRO A 438 3.80 -1.77 -14.39
C PRO A 438 4.20 -2.55 -15.65
N ALA A 439 4.09 -1.90 -16.81
CA ALA A 439 4.71 -2.40 -18.05
C ALA A 439 6.26 -2.47 -17.91
N PRO A 440 6.95 -3.37 -18.64
CA PRO A 440 8.38 -3.58 -18.51
C PRO A 440 9.15 -2.31 -18.94
N GLY A 441 10.11 -1.86 -18.12
CA GLY A 441 10.86 -0.62 -18.37
C GLY A 441 10.13 0.65 -17.91
N VAL A 442 8.80 0.71 -18.05
CA VAL A 442 7.97 1.85 -17.57
C VAL A 442 7.93 1.92 -16.05
N GLY A 443 8.03 0.76 -15.37
CA GLY A 443 8.22 0.69 -13.91
C GLY A 443 9.41 1.51 -13.39
N ILE A 444 10.46 1.69 -14.20
CA ILE A 444 11.67 2.48 -13.89
C ILE A 444 11.54 3.93 -14.39
N GLY A 445 10.50 4.24 -15.17
CA GLY A 445 10.22 5.59 -15.70
C GLY A 445 10.74 5.83 -17.11
N TRP A 446 11.05 4.79 -17.87
CA TRP A 446 11.38 4.94 -19.28
C TRP A 446 10.12 5.24 -20.08
N GLY A 447 10.07 6.41 -20.74
CA GLY A 447 8.98 6.79 -21.64
C GLY A 447 7.79 7.52 -21.00
N ALA A 448 7.71 7.63 -19.67
CA ALA A 448 6.63 8.35 -18.98
C ALA A 448 7.04 9.79 -18.64
N SER A 449 6.21 10.78 -19.00
CA SER A 449 6.48 12.22 -18.78
C SER A 449 6.54 12.62 -17.29
N GLY A 450 5.92 11.84 -16.39
CA GLY A 450 5.91 12.04 -14.94
C GLY A 450 6.88 11.15 -14.15
N GLY A 451 7.72 10.36 -14.84
CA GLY A 451 8.53 9.31 -14.22
C GLY A 451 7.74 8.02 -13.94
N GLY A 452 8.46 6.96 -13.58
CA GLY A 452 7.85 5.64 -13.31
C GLY A 452 7.39 5.50 -11.86
N PHE A 453 7.15 4.27 -11.42
CA PHE A 453 6.75 3.96 -10.04
C PHE A 453 7.76 4.40 -8.96
N TRP A 454 9.01 4.68 -9.35
CA TRP A 454 10.05 5.19 -8.46
C TRP A 454 10.15 6.71 -8.45
N SER A 455 9.22 7.42 -9.10
CA SER A 455 9.16 8.87 -9.00
C SER A 455 8.82 9.28 -7.56
N LYS A 456 9.30 10.45 -7.16
CA LYS A 456 9.04 11.00 -5.82
C LYS A 456 7.53 11.19 -5.56
N ALA A 457 6.77 11.50 -6.61
CA ALA A 457 5.32 11.68 -6.53
C ALA A 457 4.59 10.36 -6.24
N VAL A 458 4.93 9.27 -6.95
CA VAL A 458 4.31 7.96 -6.73
C VAL A 458 4.68 7.39 -5.37
N LEU A 459 5.94 7.53 -4.95
CA LEU A 459 6.38 7.10 -3.62
C LEU A 459 5.61 7.83 -2.51
N LEU A 460 5.37 9.14 -2.67
CA LEU A 460 4.59 9.92 -1.73
C LEU A 460 3.14 9.44 -1.68
N ALA A 461 2.50 9.25 -2.85
CA ALA A 461 1.13 8.73 -2.92
C ALA A 461 0.99 7.34 -2.27
N GLN A 462 1.96 6.45 -2.46
CA GLN A 462 2.00 5.14 -1.80
C GLN A 462 2.16 5.26 -0.28
N THR A 463 2.98 6.20 0.18
CA THR A 463 3.20 6.45 1.61
C THR A 463 1.94 7.02 2.27
N ASP A 464 1.25 7.95 1.59
CA ASP A 464 -0.03 8.51 2.02
C ASP A 464 -1.11 7.43 2.06
N ALA A 465 -1.14 6.54 1.06
CA ALA A 465 -2.04 5.41 1.01
C ALA A 465 -1.80 4.44 2.19
N GLU A 466 -0.54 4.09 2.47
CA GLU A 466 -0.19 3.28 3.63
C GLU A 466 -0.63 3.97 4.93
N PHE A 467 -0.45 5.28 5.08
CA PHE A 467 -0.88 5.99 6.28
C PHE A 467 -2.41 5.98 6.44
N LEU A 468 -3.14 6.28 5.37
CA LEU A 468 -4.60 6.36 5.38
C LEU A 468 -5.26 5.02 5.76
N ILE A 469 -4.74 3.88 5.30
CA ILE A 469 -5.30 2.57 5.68
C ILE A 469 -5.23 2.33 7.20
N HIS A 470 -4.12 2.69 7.84
CA HIS A 470 -3.96 2.53 9.30
C HIS A 470 -4.93 3.45 10.06
N MET A 471 -5.17 4.65 9.56
CA MET A 471 -6.16 5.56 10.12
C MET A 471 -7.59 5.01 9.97
N LEU A 472 -7.97 4.52 8.79
CA LEU A 472 -9.29 3.94 8.56
C LEU A 472 -9.55 2.72 9.47
N GLU A 473 -8.55 1.86 9.68
CA GLU A 473 -8.64 0.74 10.64
C GLU A 473 -8.86 1.23 12.08
N ALA A 474 -8.12 2.25 12.50
CA ALA A 474 -8.22 2.82 13.84
C ALA A 474 -9.62 3.38 14.11
N PHE A 475 -10.15 4.16 13.17
CA PHE A 475 -11.49 4.71 13.25
C PHE A 475 -12.59 3.64 13.13
N HIS A 476 -12.33 2.56 12.38
CA HIS A 476 -13.27 1.44 12.31
C HIS A 476 -13.43 0.75 13.66
N LYS A 477 -12.34 0.52 14.39
CA LYS A 477 -12.38 -0.05 15.76
C LYS A 477 -12.99 0.92 16.78
N ALA A 478 -12.87 2.22 16.55
CA ALA A 478 -13.38 3.29 17.41
C ALA A 478 -14.80 3.78 17.01
N SER A 479 -15.56 3.03 16.21
CA SER A 479 -16.83 3.48 15.62
C SER A 479 -17.94 3.78 16.65
N SER A 480 -17.77 3.44 17.92
CA SER A 480 -18.69 3.79 19.01
C SER A 480 -18.80 5.30 19.29
N TYR A 481 -17.95 6.13 18.69
CA TYR A 481 -17.85 7.56 18.96
C TYR A 481 -18.36 8.48 17.84
N ILE A 482 -18.87 7.93 16.73
CA ILE A 482 -19.35 8.70 15.57
C ILE A 482 -20.87 8.90 15.68
N SER A 483 -21.36 10.11 15.40
CA SER A 483 -22.79 10.39 15.42
C SER A 483 -23.52 9.80 14.20
N PRO A 484 -24.81 9.41 14.29
CA PRO A 484 -25.52 8.70 13.22
C PRO A 484 -25.63 9.49 11.89
N SER A 485 -25.69 10.82 11.94
CA SER A 485 -25.78 11.66 10.74
C SER A 485 -24.44 11.85 10.04
N GLU A 486 -23.33 11.76 10.77
CA GLU A 486 -21.97 11.82 10.20
C GLU A 486 -21.51 10.46 9.66
N GLU A 487 -22.19 9.38 10.05
CA GLU A 487 -21.86 8.00 9.70
C GLU A 487 -22.03 7.72 8.20
N THR A 488 -23.03 8.32 7.54
CA THR A 488 -23.30 8.11 6.11
C THR A 488 -22.21 8.74 5.23
N THR A 489 -21.85 10.00 5.48
CA THR A 489 -20.76 10.70 4.78
C THR A 489 -19.43 10.00 5.02
N PHE A 490 -19.18 9.56 6.27
CA PHE A 490 -17.97 8.83 6.62
C PHE A 490 -17.87 7.48 5.90
N ASN A 491 -18.98 6.72 5.80
CA ASN A 491 -18.99 5.46 5.06
C ASN A 491 -18.72 5.65 3.56
N THR A 492 -19.29 6.69 2.94
CA THR A 492 -18.99 7.02 1.53
C THR A 492 -17.52 7.35 1.33
N GLN A 493 -16.96 8.22 2.17
CA GLN A 493 -15.54 8.57 2.13
C GLN A 493 -14.65 7.35 2.35
N ARG A 494 -15.02 6.47 3.29
CA ARG A 494 -14.30 5.22 3.56
C ARG A 494 -14.26 4.29 2.35
N ILE A 495 -15.39 4.09 1.67
CA ILE A 495 -15.48 3.22 0.48
C ILE A 495 -14.63 3.80 -0.66
N ASN A 496 -14.81 5.07 -1.00
CA ASN A 496 -14.03 5.73 -2.05
C ASN A 496 -12.52 5.73 -1.74
N SER A 497 -12.16 5.97 -0.48
CA SER A 497 -10.76 5.93 -0.04
C SER A 497 -10.19 4.53 -0.19
N SER A 498 -10.88 3.48 0.28
CA SER A 498 -10.41 2.10 0.13
C SER A 498 -10.26 1.68 -1.35
N LEU A 499 -11.15 2.14 -2.23
CA LEU A 499 -10.99 1.95 -3.68
C LEU A 499 -9.76 2.69 -4.22
N GLY A 500 -9.58 3.97 -3.88
CA GLY A 500 -8.42 4.77 -4.29
C GLY A 500 -7.08 4.20 -3.77
N LEU A 501 -7.08 3.66 -2.56
CA LEU A 501 -5.94 2.95 -1.96
C LEU A 501 -5.54 1.73 -2.80
N CYS A 502 -6.52 0.92 -3.24
CA CYS A 502 -6.27 -0.23 -4.10
C CYS A 502 -5.64 0.15 -5.45
N LEU A 503 -5.96 1.34 -5.97
CA LEU A 503 -5.39 1.87 -7.22
C LEU A 503 -4.01 2.51 -7.06
N THR A 504 -3.66 2.92 -5.83
CA THR A 504 -2.40 3.62 -5.52
C THR A 504 -1.32 2.65 -5.00
N ALA A 505 -1.72 1.54 -4.38
CA ALA A 505 -0.85 0.56 -3.75
C ALA A 505 0.22 0.02 -4.71
N GLY A 506 1.48 0.09 -4.29
CA GLY A 506 2.61 -0.39 -5.07
C GLY A 506 2.75 -1.91 -5.06
N PRO A 507 3.71 -2.46 -5.83
CA PRO A 507 3.96 -3.89 -5.91
C PRO A 507 4.19 -4.57 -4.55
N ARG A 508 4.78 -3.84 -3.60
CA ARG A 508 5.09 -4.30 -2.23
C ARG A 508 3.93 -4.19 -1.24
N ASP A 509 2.87 -3.48 -1.61
CA ASP A 509 1.84 -3.05 -0.67
C ASP A 509 0.66 -4.03 -0.64
N ARG A 510 0.94 -5.33 -0.83
CA ARG A 510 -0.06 -6.40 -0.75
C ARG A 510 -0.87 -6.33 0.54
N VAL A 511 -0.21 -6.03 1.66
CA VAL A 511 -0.86 -5.92 2.98
C VAL A 511 -1.82 -4.74 3.03
N VAL A 512 -1.49 -3.61 2.38
CA VAL A 512 -2.37 -2.43 2.31
C VAL A 512 -3.64 -2.76 1.54
N VAL A 513 -3.51 -3.43 0.39
CA VAL A 513 -4.67 -3.85 -0.40
C VAL A 513 -5.50 -4.87 0.35
N ASP A 514 -4.86 -5.85 1.01
CA ASP A 514 -5.56 -6.87 1.80
C ASP A 514 -6.46 -6.24 2.88
N LYS A 515 -5.91 -5.28 3.63
CA LYS A 515 -6.63 -4.49 4.64
C LYS A 515 -7.74 -3.64 4.03
N ALA A 516 -7.50 -3.04 2.86
CA ALA A 516 -8.51 -2.25 2.17
C ALA A 516 -9.70 -3.13 1.74
N LEU A 517 -9.46 -4.36 1.29
CA LEU A 517 -10.51 -5.34 0.97
C LEU A 517 -11.29 -5.75 2.22
N ASP A 518 -10.62 -5.97 3.35
CA ASP A 518 -11.30 -6.27 4.62
C ASP A 518 -12.24 -5.12 5.05
N ILE A 519 -11.85 -3.86 4.83
CA ILE A 519 -12.71 -2.69 5.08
C ILE A 519 -13.88 -2.64 4.09
N LEU A 520 -13.62 -2.80 2.79
CA LEU A 520 -14.64 -2.70 1.73
C LEU A 520 -15.75 -3.75 1.89
N PHE A 521 -15.39 -4.96 2.28
CA PHE A 521 -16.32 -6.07 2.40
C PHE A 521 -16.76 -6.34 3.83
N HIS A 522 -16.49 -5.42 4.76
CA HIS A 522 -17.00 -5.52 6.11
C HIS A 522 -18.53 -5.46 6.13
N VAL A 523 -19.19 -6.22 7.00
CA VAL A 523 -20.67 -6.34 7.07
C VAL A 523 -21.36 -4.98 7.22
N SER A 524 -20.77 -4.04 7.98
CA SER A 524 -21.32 -2.69 8.13
C SER A 524 -21.28 -1.87 6.83
N VAL A 525 -20.27 -2.06 5.98
CA VAL A 525 -20.22 -1.45 4.64
C VAL A 525 -21.31 -2.04 3.77
N LEU A 526 -21.45 -3.37 3.75
CA LEU A 526 -22.46 -4.04 2.93
C LEU A 526 -23.89 -3.63 3.33
N LYS A 527 -24.16 -3.48 4.64
CA LYS A 527 -25.44 -2.93 5.14
C LYS A 527 -25.66 -1.48 4.68
N TYR A 528 -24.61 -0.65 4.67
CA TYR A 528 -24.68 0.72 4.17
C TYR A 528 -24.96 0.76 2.65
N LEU A 529 -24.32 -0.11 1.87
CA LEU A 529 -24.59 -0.23 0.43
C LEU A 529 -26.04 -0.67 0.16
N ASP A 530 -26.60 -1.60 0.95
CA ASP A 530 -28.02 -1.98 0.85
C ASP A 530 -28.95 -0.78 1.10
N LEU A 531 -28.62 0.10 2.06
CA LEU A 531 -29.37 1.35 2.29
C LEU A 531 -29.31 2.27 1.06
N CYS A 532 -28.14 2.44 0.43
CA CYS A 532 -27.99 3.23 -0.79
C CYS A 532 -28.81 2.67 -1.96
N ILE A 533 -28.81 1.34 -2.14
CA ILE A 533 -29.60 0.67 -3.18
C ILE A 533 -31.10 0.92 -2.97
N ARG A 534 -31.58 0.78 -1.74
CA ARG A 534 -33.00 1.01 -1.42
C ARG A 534 -33.42 2.45 -1.66
N GLN A 535 -32.59 3.41 -1.25
CA GLN A 535 -32.84 4.82 -1.49
C GLN A 535 -32.91 5.14 -2.99
N PHE A 536 -31.98 4.57 -3.77
CA PHE A 536 -31.93 4.76 -5.23
C PHE A 536 -33.19 4.24 -5.92
N LEU A 537 -33.66 3.06 -5.51
CA LEU A 537 -34.87 2.46 -6.08
C LEU A 537 -36.14 3.21 -5.69
N LEU A 538 -36.20 3.73 -4.46
CA LEU A 538 -37.30 4.58 -4.00
C LEU A 538 -37.39 5.86 -4.83
N GLU A 539 -36.28 6.56 -5.02
CA GLU A 539 -36.25 7.85 -5.72
C GLU A 539 -36.51 7.71 -7.22
N ARG A 540 -35.98 6.68 -7.89
CA ARG A 540 -36.07 6.55 -9.34
C ARG A 540 -37.19 5.65 -9.84
N ARG A 541 -37.42 4.51 -9.18
CA ARG A 541 -38.42 3.52 -9.63
C ARG A 541 -39.76 3.67 -8.93
N ASN A 542 -39.89 4.49 -7.88
CA ASN A 542 -41.05 4.51 -6.97
C ASN A 542 -41.45 3.09 -6.51
N LYS A 543 -40.47 2.16 -6.47
CA LYS A 543 -40.63 0.74 -6.20
C LYS A 543 -39.49 0.28 -5.32
N THR A 544 -39.79 -0.48 -4.30
CA THR A 544 -38.80 -1.23 -3.52
C THR A 544 -38.68 -2.64 -4.09
N PHE A 545 -37.55 -3.31 -3.85
CA PHE A 545 -37.52 -4.77 -4.00
C PHE A 545 -38.57 -5.40 -3.07
N GLY A 546 -39.20 -6.48 -3.55
CA GLY A 546 -40.16 -7.27 -2.75
C GLY A 546 -39.49 -8.13 -1.68
N TRP A 547 -38.16 -8.09 -1.60
CA TRP A 547 -37.33 -8.94 -0.75
C TRP A 547 -36.30 -8.09 0.01
N GLN A 548 -35.74 -8.65 1.09
CA GLN A 548 -34.70 -8.01 1.92
C GLN A 548 -33.57 -8.99 2.21
N PHE A 549 -32.33 -8.50 2.25
CA PHE A 549 -31.18 -9.28 2.69
C PHE A 549 -31.15 -9.43 4.20
N LYS A 550 -30.82 -10.64 4.66
CA LYS A 550 -30.63 -10.97 6.07
C LYS A 550 -29.16 -10.78 6.47
N GLU A 551 -28.88 -10.82 7.77
CA GLU A 551 -27.52 -10.72 8.28
C GLU A 551 -26.59 -11.84 7.79
N GLU A 552 -27.13 -13.05 7.64
CA GLU A 552 -26.44 -14.21 7.07
C GLU A 552 -25.99 -13.98 5.62
N ASP A 553 -26.80 -13.26 4.83
CA ASP A 553 -26.48 -12.96 3.43
C ASP A 553 -25.26 -12.03 3.34
N TYR A 554 -25.18 -11.02 4.22
CA TYR A 554 -24.02 -10.11 4.26
C TYR A 554 -22.73 -10.79 4.70
N LEU A 555 -22.81 -11.73 5.66
CA LEU A 555 -21.67 -12.53 6.08
C LEU A 555 -21.17 -13.44 4.94
N LEU A 556 -22.09 -14.02 4.17
CA LEU A 556 -21.77 -14.81 3.00
C LEU A 556 -21.10 -13.95 1.92
N PHE A 557 -21.68 -12.80 1.57
CA PHE A 557 -21.12 -11.86 0.60
C PHE A 557 -19.71 -11.42 0.99
N SER A 558 -19.51 -11.05 2.25
CA SER A 558 -18.20 -10.66 2.79
C SER A 558 -17.15 -11.75 2.56
N LYS A 559 -17.44 -12.98 2.97
CA LYS A 559 -16.51 -14.11 2.85
C LYS A 559 -16.18 -14.43 1.39
N ILE A 560 -17.19 -14.44 0.52
CA ILE A 560 -17.04 -14.80 -0.90
C ILE A 560 -16.23 -13.74 -1.64
N LEU A 561 -16.58 -12.46 -1.48
CA LEU A 561 -15.89 -11.36 -2.16
C LEU A 561 -14.43 -11.26 -1.70
N VAL A 562 -14.17 -11.28 -0.40
CA VAL A 562 -12.79 -11.25 0.13
C VAL A 562 -11.96 -12.40 -0.44
N SER A 563 -12.50 -13.63 -0.45
CA SER A 563 -11.82 -14.79 -1.01
C SER A 563 -11.52 -14.63 -2.50
N HIS A 564 -12.51 -14.15 -3.28
CA HIS A 564 -12.36 -13.90 -4.72
C HIS A 564 -11.27 -12.86 -5.00
N PHE A 565 -11.32 -11.68 -4.37
CA PHE A 565 -10.34 -10.63 -4.62
C PHE A 565 -8.93 -11.01 -4.16
N ARG A 566 -8.79 -11.71 -3.02
CA ARG A 566 -7.48 -12.24 -2.57
C ARG A 566 -6.92 -13.25 -3.57
N SER A 567 -7.73 -14.20 -4.02
CA SER A 567 -7.35 -15.21 -5.00
C SER A 567 -7.00 -14.58 -6.35
N ARG A 568 -7.82 -13.64 -6.83
CA ARG A 568 -7.68 -13.05 -8.16
C ARG A 568 -6.64 -11.94 -8.24
N TRP A 569 -6.41 -11.17 -7.18
CA TRP A 569 -5.54 -9.99 -7.29
C TRP A 569 -4.30 -10.04 -6.40
N LEU A 570 -4.31 -10.83 -5.33
CA LEU A 570 -3.20 -10.89 -4.37
C LEU A 570 -2.41 -12.22 -4.42
N SER A 571 -2.78 -13.16 -5.28
CA SER A 571 -2.02 -14.39 -5.52
C SER A 571 -0.76 -14.15 -6.36
N VAL A 572 0.27 -14.97 -6.14
CA VAL A 572 1.54 -14.88 -6.87
C VAL A 572 1.34 -15.31 -8.31
N LYS A 573 1.90 -14.56 -9.26
CA LYS A 573 1.95 -14.95 -10.67
C LYS A 573 2.91 -16.13 -10.84
N GLU A 574 2.42 -17.30 -11.23
CA GLU A 574 3.28 -18.43 -11.59
C GLU A 574 3.86 -18.23 -13.01
N LYS A 575 5.16 -18.49 -13.24
CA LYS A 575 5.76 -18.53 -14.60
C LYS A 575 5.98 -19.97 -15.06
N SER A 576 5.76 -20.19 -16.36
CA SER A 576 6.22 -21.37 -17.09
C SER A 576 7.75 -21.38 -17.26
N LYS A 577 8.34 -22.58 -17.20
CA LYS A 577 9.62 -22.84 -17.87
C LYS A 577 9.31 -23.14 -19.34
N ALA A 578 10.03 -22.51 -20.26
CA ALA A 578 10.08 -22.97 -21.64
C ALA A 578 10.71 -24.36 -21.64
N THR A 579 9.93 -25.37 -22.02
CA THR A 579 10.45 -26.71 -22.28
C THR A 579 11.44 -26.60 -23.44
N ASP A 580 12.71 -26.87 -23.17
CA ASP A 580 13.74 -26.98 -24.20
C ASP A 580 13.25 -27.91 -25.31
N GLY A 581 13.46 -27.46 -26.55
CA GLY A 581 12.95 -28.13 -27.74
C GLY A 581 13.47 -29.55 -27.87
N ASN A 582 12.57 -30.46 -28.25
CA ASN A 582 12.91 -31.60 -29.08
C ASN A 582 11.71 -32.03 -29.92
N SER A 583 11.81 -31.72 -31.22
CA SER A 583 11.30 -32.46 -32.38
C SER A 583 10.11 -33.42 -32.20
N SER A 584 9.00 -33.12 -32.87
CA SER A 584 8.59 -33.88 -34.06
C SER A 584 7.30 -33.31 -34.66
N ALA A 585 7.34 -33.12 -35.98
CA ALA A 585 6.21 -32.74 -36.80
C ALA A 585 5.14 -33.83 -36.77
N GLY A 586 3.87 -33.43 -36.64
CA GLY A 586 2.74 -34.34 -36.73
C GLY A 586 1.42 -33.59 -36.73
N ASN A 587 0.87 -33.40 -37.93
CA ASN A 587 -0.46 -32.84 -38.20
C ASN A 587 -1.54 -33.33 -37.21
N LYS A 588 -2.17 -32.39 -36.49
CA LYS A 588 -3.50 -32.58 -35.93
C LYS A 588 -4.35 -31.35 -36.21
N THR A 589 -5.42 -31.60 -36.97
CA THR A 589 -6.56 -30.73 -37.24
C THR A 589 -6.97 -29.91 -36.03
N PHE A 590 -6.90 -28.58 -36.16
CA PHE A 590 -7.51 -27.64 -35.24
C PHE A 590 -9.04 -27.84 -35.27
N LYS A 591 -9.59 -28.53 -34.26
CA LYS A 591 -11.00 -28.32 -33.89
C LYS A 591 -11.07 -26.89 -33.34
N LYS A 592 -11.80 -26.00 -34.03
CA LYS A 592 -12.29 -24.72 -33.48
C LYS A 592 -13.06 -25.06 -32.20
N VAL A 593 -12.40 -24.94 -31.05
CA VAL A 593 -13.05 -24.85 -29.76
C VAL A 593 -13.12 -23.36 -29.49
N ASN A 594 -14.34 -22.83 -29.41
CA ASN A 594 -14.62 -21.44 -29.01
C ASN A 594 -13.99 -21.22 -27.63
N VAL A 595 -12.81 -20.59 -27.61
CA VAL A 595 -12.22 -20.09 -26.37
C VAL A 595 -12.95 -18.78 -26.10
N PRO A 596 -13.72 -18.65 -24.99
CA PRO A 596 -14.24 -17.35 -24.60
C PRO A 596 -13.05 -16.39 -24.47
N LEU A 597 -13.21 -15.17 -24.95
CA LEU A 597 -12.21 -14.13 -24.75
C LEU A 597 -11.92 -14.06 -23.25
N ASN A 598 -10.72 -14.50 -22.85
CA ASN A 598 -10.22 -14.20 -21.52
C ASN A 598 -10.03 -12.69 -21.50
N THR A 599 -11.06 -12.01 -20.99
CA THR A 599 -11.19 -10.54 -20.87
C THR A 599 -10.04 -9.94 -20.05
N ILE A 600 -9.31 -10.81 -19.34
CA ILE A 600 -7.98 -10.58 -18.77
C ILE A 600 -7.12 -11.79 -19.16
N TYR A 601 -6.17 -11.61 -20.09
CA TYR A 601 -5.33 -12.70 -20.61
C TYR A 601 -4.58 -13.40 -19.45
N GLU A 602 -4.84 -14.67 -19.21
CA GLU A 602 -4.04 -15.53 -18.31
C GLU A 602 -3.50 -16.70 -19.14
N GLU A 603 -2.24 -16.61 -19.54
CA GLU A 603 -1.48 -17.82 -19.90
C GLU A 603 -1.01 -18.46 -18.61
N VAL A 604 -1.46 -19.69 -18.33
CA VAL A 604 -0.98 -20.47 -17.19
C VAL A 604 -0.70 -21.91 -17.56
N ASP A 605 0.43 -22.39 -17.06
CA ASP A 605 0.69 -23.79 -16.75
C ASP A 605 1.54 -23.90 -15.48
N VAL A 606 1.28 -24.97 -14.72
CA VAL A 606 1.47 -25.17 -13.28
C VAL A 606 2.88 -25.62 -12.86
N SER A 607 3.40 -25.11 -11.73
CA SER A 607 4.23 -25.94 -10.80
C SER A 607 4.39 -25.33 -9.39
N THR A 608 4.57 -26.24 -8.43
CA THR A 608 4.37 -26.10 -6.97
C THR A 608 5.52 -25.41 -6.20
N ILE A 609 5.11 -24.68 -5.14
CA ILE A 609 5.83 -24.30 -3.90
C ILE A 609 7.00 -23.30 -4.04
N CYS A 610 6.79 -22.09 -3.53
CA CYS A 610 7.80 -21.36 -2.77
C CYS A 610 7.16 -20.36 -1.78
N ASN A 611 6.89 -20.81 -0.55
CA ASN A 611 6.58 -19.96 0.61
C ASN A 611 7.88 -19.43 1.24
N GLN A 612 8.71 -18.72 0.47
CA GLN A 612 9.85 -17.99 1.01
C GLN A 612 9.90 -16.60 0.39
N ASP A 613 9.93 -15.59 1.26
CA ASP A 613 10.13 -14.18 0.96
C ASP A 613 11.30 -14.01 -0.01
N CYS A 614 10.99 -13.89 -1.30
CA CYS A 614 12.00 -13.82 -2.35
C CYS A 614 12.52 -12.38 -2.43
N THR A 615 13.74 -12.13 -1.94
CA THR A 615 14.31 -10.79 -1.73
C THR A 615 14.84 -10.10 -2.99
N SER A 616 14.67 -10.67 -4.17
CA SER A 616 15.12 -10.06 -5.43
C SER A 616 14.03 -9.13 -5.99
N LEU A 617 14.30 -7.83 -5.98
CA LEU A 617 13.43 -6.77 -6.52
C LEU A 617 12.94 -7.05 -7.95
N THR A 618 13.81 -7.59 -8.80
CA THR A 618 13.49 -7.88 -10.21
C THR A 618 12.57 -9.10 -10.35
N VAL A 619 12.66 -10.05 -9.43
CA VAL A 619 11.76 -11.21 -9.36
C VAL A 619 10.44 -10.71 -8.78
N GLU A 620 10.45 -10.11 -7.60
CA GLU A 620 9.27 -9.53 -6.92
C GLU A 620 8.36 -8.72 -7.88
N TRP A 621 8.92 -7.86 -8.73
CA TRP A 621 8.15 -7.02 -9.68
C TRP A 621 7.68 -7.73 -10.95
N ALA A 622 8.43 -8.71 -11.47
CA ALA A 622 8.02 -9.43 -12.68
C ALA A 622 6.80 -10.36 -12.42
N TYR A 623 6.45 -10.56 -11.14
CA TYR A 623 5.45 -11.52 -10.68
C TYR A 623 4.30 -10.91 -9.84
N GLN A 624 4.22 -9.58 -9.70
CA GLN A 624 3.17 -8.90 -8.91
C GLN A 624 2.07 -8.28 -9.78
N ARG A 625 0.81 -8.38 -9.32
CA ARG A 625 -0.42 -7.85 -9.98
C ARG A 625 -0.78 -6.41 -9.56
N LEU A 626 0.07 -5.76 -8.76
CA LEU A 626 -0.16 -4.43 -8.19
C LEU A 626 0.66 -3.34 -8.90
N PRO A 627 0.13 -2.10 -9.03
CA PRO A 627 -1.21 -1.65 -8.62
C PRO A 627 -2.34 -2.29 -9.43
N LEU A 628 -3.55 -2.26 -8.86
CA LEU A 628 -4.74 -2.81 -9.53
C LEU A 628 -5.22 -1.89 -10.66
N PRO A 629 -5.79 -2.46 -11.74
CA PRO A 629 -6.42 -1.67 -12.78
C PRO A 629 -7.67 -0.94 -12.26
N ILE A 630 -8.00 0.22 -12.83
CA ILE A 630 -9.16 1.03 -12.43
C ILE A 630 -10.49 0.25 -12.36
N HIS A 631 -10.65 -0.77 -13.21
CA HIS A 631 -11.84 -1.60 -13.31
C HIS A 631 -11.79 -2.90 -12.47
N PHE A 632 -10.81 -3.07 -11.56
CA PHE A 632 -10.59 -4.33 -10.83
C PHE A 632 -11.84 -4.83 -10.09
N TYR A 633 -12.67 -3.91 -9.60
CA TYR A 633 -13.88 -4.21 -8.85
C TYR A 633 -14.98 -4.88 -9.69
N LEU A 634 -14.89 -4.83 -11.03
CA LEU A 634 -15.77 -5.54 -11.95
C LEU A 634 -15.45 -7.04 -12.05
N SER A 635 -14.30 -7.48 -11.53
CA SER A 635 -13.85 -8.87 -11.65
C SER A 635 -14.83 -9.94 -11.20
N PRO A 636 -15.66 -9.79 -10.14
CA PRO A 636 -16.61 -10.83 -9.74
C PRO A 636 -17.63 -11.21 -10.81
N ILE A 637 -18.01 -10.28 -11.68
CA ILE A 637 -19.01 -10.50 -12.73
C ILE A 637 -18.39 -10.74 -14.11
N SER A 638 -17.07 -10.55 -14.25
CA SER A 638 -16.33 -10.73 -15.50
C SER A 638 -15.49 -12.02 -15.55
N THR A 639 -15.45 -12.83 -14.48
CA THR A 639 -14.63 -14.06 -14.39
C THR A 639 -15.42 -15.36 -14.54
N ILE A 640 -16.71 -15.31 -14.85
CA ILE A 640 -17.59 -16.49 -14.80
C ILE A 640 -17.24 -17.54 -15.90
N CYS A 641 -16.43 -17.18 -16.91
CA CYS A 641 -16.02 -18.09 -17.99
C CYS A 641 -14.71 -18.88 -17.75
N ASP A 642 -13.93 -18.58 -16.70
CA ASP A 642 -12.66 -19.25 -16.41
C ASP A 642 -12.88 -20.61 -15.68
N SER A 643 -13.60 -21.54 -16.31
CA SER A 643 -13.90 -22.88 -15.77
C SER A 643 -12.68 -23.82 -15.60
N LYS A 644 -11.44 -23.30 -15.70
CA LYS A 644 -10.22 -24.10 -15.66
C LYS A 644 -9.28 -23.82 -14.48
N TRP A 645 -9.67 -23.02 -13.48
CA TRP A 645 -8.78 -22.72 -12.36
C TRP A 645 -9.14 -23.35 -11.01
N THR A 646 -8.06 -23.80 -10.37
CA THR A 646 -7.87 -24.27 -8.99
C THR A 646 -8.20 -25.74 -8.70
N GLY A 647 -7.23 -26.44 -8.10
CA GLY A 647 -7.35 -27.80 -7.56
C GLY A 647 -8.25 -27.88 -6.32
N LEU A 648 -9.44 -27.29 -6.39
CA LEU A 648 -10.55 -27.59 -5.50
C LEU A 648 -11.24 -28.88 -6.02
N PRO A 649 -11.79 -29.74 -5.15
CA PRO A 649 -12.46 -30.96 -5.59
C PRO A 649 -13.54 -30.60 -6.60
N LYS A 650 -13.57 -31.33 -7.72
CA LYS A 650 -14.41 -31.10 -8.92
C LYS A 650 -15.92 -31.09 -8.69
N ASP A 651 -16.39 -31.14 -7.45
CA ASP A 651 -17.81 -31.30 -7.13
C ASP A 651 -18.53 -29.99 -6.75
N ASN A 652 -17.82 -28.87 -6.45
CA ASN A 652 -18.44 -27.62 -5.96
C ASN A 652 -18.04 -26.31 -6.69
N THR A 653 -17.19 -26.34 -7.71
CA THR A 653 -16.66 -25.12 -8.36
C THR A 653 -17.68 -24.24 -9.12
N PRO A 654 -18.75 -24.76 -9.75
CA PRO A 654 -19.73 -23.90 -10.45
C PRO A 654 -20.56 -23.06 -9.48
N ILE A 655 -20.96 -23.67 -8.36
CA ILE A 655 -21.77 -23.02 -7.31
C ILE A 655 -21.02 -21.84 -6.70
N VAL A 656 -19.71 -21.99 -6.45
CA VAL A 656 -18.89 -20.92 -5.88
C VAL A 656 -18.77 -19.74 -6.85
N LEU A 657 -18.60 -20.00 -8.16
CA LEU A 657 -18.46 -18.95 -9.17
C LEU A 657 -19.78 -18.19 -9.38
N LEU A 658 -20.91 -18.89 -9.32
CA LEU A 658 -22.24 -18.31 -9.37
C LEU A 658 -22.50 -17.39 -8.16
N GLU A 659 -22.17 -17.84 -6.96
CA GLU A 659 -22.31 -17.03 -5.74
C GLU A 659 -21.35 -15.83 -5.71
N VAL A 660 -20.17 -15.94 -6.32
CA VAL A 660 -19.26 -14.79 -6.56
C VAL A 660 -19.93 -13.75 -7.46
N ALA A 661 -20.54 -14.16 -8.57
CA ALA A 661 -21.22 -13.25 -9.48
C ALA A 661 -22.41 -12.55 -8.82
N LYS A 662 -23.25 -13.30 -8.08
CA LYS A 662 -24.38 -12.73 -7.32
C LYS A 662 -23.93 -11.70 -6.28
N SER A 663 -22.93 -12.05 -5.46
CA SER A 663 -22.34 -11.15 -4.48
C SER A 663 -21.71 -9.92 -5.16
N GLY A 664 -21.10 -10.13 -6.33
CA GLY A 664 -20.52 -9.10 -7.17
C GLY A 664 -21.53 -8.10 -7.72
N LEU A 665 -22.68 -8.57 -8.21
CA LEU A 665 -23.77 -7.71 -8.68
C LEU A 665 -24.31 -6.81 -7.57
N PHE A 666 -24.52 -7.37 -6.36
CA PHE A 666 -24.92 -6.59 -5.19
C PHE A 666 -23.90 -5.50 -4.88
N PHE A 667 -22.62 -5.87 -4.78
CA PHE A 667 -21.55 -4.92 -4.49
C PHE A 667 -21.45 -3.82 -5.55
N LEU A 668 -21.53 -4.18 -6.84
CA LEU A 668 -21.45 -3.25 -7.96
C LEU A 668 -22.60 -2.23 -7.94
N LEU A 669 -23.85 -2.68 -7.80
CA LEU A 669 -24.99 -1.75 -7.69
C LEU A 669 -24.86 -0.86 -6.46
N GLY A 670 -24.39 -1.42 -5.33
CA GLY A 670 -24.13 -0.66 -4.11
C GLY A 670 -23.17 0.51 -4.33
N ILE A 671 -21.99 0.26 -4.89
CA ILE A 671 -20.98 1.31 -5.08
C ILE A 671 -21.39 2.33 -6.17
N GLU A 672 -22.09 1.89 -7.22
CA GLU A 672 -22.59 2.77 -8.28
C GLU A 672 -23.69 3.70 -7.75
N THR A 673 -24.66 3.17 -7.02
CA THR A 673 -25.73 3.97 -6.39
C THR A 673 -25.17 4.96 -5.38
N MET A 674 -24.24 4.52 -4.52
CA MET A 674 -23.53 5.41 -3.60
C MET A 674 -22.81 6.56 -4.34
N SER A 675 -22.11 6.26 -5.44
CA SER A 675 -21.38 7.27 -6.22
C SER A 675 -22.29 8.33 -6.86
N ASN A 676 -23.54 7.97 -7.19
CA ASN A 676 -24.52 8.91 -7.74
C ASN A 676 -25.08 9.90 -6.70
N TYR A 677 -25.00 9.57 -5.40
CA TYR A 677 -25.41 10.46 -4.31
C TYR A 677 -24.37 11.52 -3.96
N GLN A 678 -23.18 11.46 -4.56
CA GLN A 678 -22.04 12.25 -4.13
C GLN A 678 -22.02 13.64 -4.79
N VAL A 679 -22.04 14.69 -3.95
CA VAL A 679 -21.97 16.13 -4.34
C VAL A 679 -20.60 16.74 -3.98
N THR A 680 -19.52 15.95 -4.00
CA THR A 680 -18.18 16.46 -3.63
C THR A 680 -17.30 16.64 -4.87
N ASP A 681 -16.53 17.73 -4.90
CA ASP A 681 -15.59 18.09 -5.99
C ASP A 681 -14.47 17.06 -6.26
N ALA A 682 -14.36 15.99 -5.47
CA ALA A 682 -13.33 14.96 -5.61
C ALA A 682 -13.80 13.80 -6.52
N PRO A 683 -12.97 13.36 -7.50
CA PRO A 683 -13.35 12.31 -8.44
C PRO A 683 -13.48 10.95 -7.74
N SER A 684 -14.65 10.30 -7.85
CA SER A 684 -14.84 8.94 -7.35
C SER A 684 -14.12 7.93 -8.27
N PRO A 685 -13.37 6.95 -7.71
CA PRO A 685 -12.81 5.85 -8.50
C PRO A 685 -13.87 5.09 -9.33
N VAL A 686 -15.12 5.01 -8.85
CA VAL A 686 -16.21 4.28 -9.53
C VAL A 686 -16.72 5.04 -10.77
N GLN A 687 -16.78 6.37 -10.69
CA GLN A 687 -17.20 7.22 -11.82
C GLN A 687 -16.11 7.31 -12.89
N SER A 688 -14.84 7.16 -12.49
CA SER A 688 -13.71 7.22 -13.42
C SER A 688 -13.55 5.99 -14.32
N VAL A 689 -14.22 4.87 -14.00
CA VAL A 689 -14.23 3.69 -14.87
C VAL A 689 -15.09 3.98 -16.10
N PRO A 690 -14.53 3.87 -17.32
CA PRO A 690 -15.30 4.10 -18.54
C PRO A 690 -16.51 3.16 -18.65
N LEU A 691 -17.62 3.69 -19.15
CA LEU A 691 -18.89 2.95 -19.31
C LEU A 691 -18.73 1.66 -20.12
N ILE A 692 -17.78 1.63 -21.07
CA ILE A 692 -17.47 0.46 -21.90
C ILE A 692 -17.07 -0.77 -21.08
N TRP A 693 -16.27 -0.61 -20.04
CA TRP A 693 -15.84 -1.72 -19.17
C TRP A 693 -17.00 -2.23 -18.33
N LYS A 694 -17.87 -1.32 -17.86
CA LYS A 694 -19.08 -1.65 -17.11
C LYS A 694 -20.04 -2.49 -17.97
N LEU A 695 -20.33 -2.05 -19.19
CA LEU A 695 -21.21 -2.76 -20.13
C LEU A 695 -20.61 -4.08 -20.62
N HIS A 696 -19.31 -4.14 -20.85
CA HIS A 696 -18.62 -5.38 -21.16
C HIS A 696 -18.75 -6.39 -20.01
N SER A 697 -18.53 -5.97 -18.75
CA SER A 697 -18.60 -6.86 -17.59
C SER A 697 -19.99 -7.48 -17.39
N LEU A 698 -21.07 -6.73 -17.63
CA LEU A 698 -22.44 -7.26 -17.65
C LEU A 698 -22.64 -8.29 -18.77
N SER A 699 -22.07 -8.03 -19.95
CA SER A 699 -22.19 -8.94 -21.10
C SER A 699 -21.45 -10.26 -20.87
N VAL A 700 -20.32 -10.24 -20.14
CA VAL A 700 -19.59 -11.45 -19.77
C VAL A 700 -20.41 -12.34 -18.83
N SER A 701 -21.24 -11.76 -17.96
CA SER A 701 -22.08 -12.54 -17.05
C SER A 701 -23.02 -13.50 -17.78
N PHE A 702 -23.45 -13.16 -18.99
CA PHE A 702 -24.32 -13.99 -19.83
C PHE A 702 -23.61 -15.16 -20.52
N LEU A 703 -22.28 -15.09 -20.70
CA LEU A 703 -21.52 -16.16 -21.35
C LEU A 703 -21.34 -17.40 -20.46
N ALA A 704 -21.55 -17.27 -19.16
CA ALA A 704 -21.49 -18.39 -18.22
C ALA A 704 -22.84 -19.06 -17.96
N GLY A 705 -23.92 -18.57 -18.59
CA GLY A 705 -25.28 -19.13 -18.49
C GLY A 705 -26.27 -18.22 -17.76
N MET A 706 -27.55 -18.60 -17.80
CA MET A 706 -28.67 -17.85 -17.21
C MET A 706 -28.81 -18.04 -15.69
N GLU A 707 -27.99 -18.89 -15.07
CA GLU A 707 -28.06 -19.26 -13.64
C GLU A 707 -27.97 -18.03 -12.71
N VAL A 708 -27.24 -16.99 -13.12
CA VAL A 708 -27.14 -15.72 -12.38
C VAL A 708 -28.49 -15.00 -12.34
N LEU A 709 -29.36 -15.16 -13.35
CA LEU A 709 -30.64 -14.47 -13.48
C LEU A 709 -31.86 -15.32 -13.07
N GLU A 710 -31.68 -16.58 -12.71
CA GLU A 710 -32.76 -17.45 -12.22
C GLU A 710 -33.30 -16.98 -10.86
N GLU A 711 -32.42 -16.45 -10.00
CA GLU A 711 -32.82 -15.90 -8.71
C GLU A 711 -33.44 -14.50 -8.87
N GLU A 712 -34.63 -14.31 -8.29
CA GLU A 712 -35.36 -13.03 -8.38
C GLU A 712 -34.55 -11.83 -7.85
N LYS A 713 -33.68 -12.07 -6.86
CA LYS A 713 -32.85 -11.03 -6.25
C LYS A 713 -31.80 -10.50 -7.22
N SER A 714 -30.95 -11.38 -7.74
CA SER A 714 -29.90 -11.03 -8.69
C SER A 714 -30.48 -10.49 -9.99
N ARG A 715 -31.62 -11.02 -10.44
CA ARG A 715 -32.36 -10.53 -11.60
C ARG A 715 -32.78 -9.06 -11.43
N GLY A 716 -33.35 -8.71 -10.28
CA GLY A 716 -33.75 -7.34 -9.96
C GLY A 716 -32.56 -6.36 -9.87
N ILE A 717 -31.43 -6.82 -9.31
CA ILE A 717 -30.18 -6.02 -9.24
C ILE A 717 -29.61 -5.79 -10.64
N PHE A 718 -29.57 -6.83 -11.48
CA PHE A 718 -29.05 -6.74 -12.84
C PHE A 718 -29.86 -5.76 -13.69
N GLU A 719 -31.19 -5.82 -13.58
CA GLU A 719 -32.08 -4.89 -14.27
C GLU A 719 -31.84 -3.44 -13.82
N ALA A 720 -31.64 -3.20 -12.51
CA ALA A 720 -31.34 -1.87 -12.00
C ALA A 720 -29.98 -1.33 -12.49
N LEU A 721 -28.98 -2.20 -12.66
CA LEU A 721 -27.69 -1.84 -13.27
C LEU A 721 -27.83 -1.48 -14.75
N GLN A 722 -28.63 -2.23 -15.51
CA GLN A 722 -28.90 -1.93 -16.93
C GLN A 722 -29.53 -0.55 -17.09
N ASP A 723 -30.57 -0.24 -16.32
CA ASP A 723 -31.22 1.08 -16.35
C ASP A 723 -30.22 2.19 -15.99
N LEU A 724 -29.43 2.00 -14.93
CA LEU A 724 -28.45 3.01 -14.52
C LEU A 724 -27.42 3.29 -15.61
N TYR A 725 -26.88 2.25 -16.25
CA TYR A 725 -25.89 2.40 -17.31
C TYR A 725 -26.51 2.94 -18.60
N GLY A 726 -27.79 2.65 -18.87
CA GLY A 726 -28.56 3.28 -19.94
C GLY A 726 -28.72 4.78 -19.75
N GLU A 727 -29.09 5.23 -18.55
CA GLU A 727 -29.17 6.65 -18.24
C GLU A 727 -27.82 7.37 -18.37
N LEU A 728 -26.72 6.73 -17.93
CA LEU A 728 -25.37 7.27 -18.12
C LEU A 728 -25.00 7.37 -19.61
N LEU A 729 -25.36 6.37 -20.41
CA LEU A 729 -25.16 6.38 -21.86
C LEU A 729 -25.90 7.54 -22.52
N ASP A 730 -27.16 7.78 -22.13
CA ASP A 730 -27.98 8.85 -22.67
C ASP A 730 -27.49 10.23 -22.24
N LYS A 731 -26.99 10.36 -21.01
CA LYS A 731 -26.36 11.60 -20.52
C LYS A 731 -25.08 11.92 -21.27
N GLU A 732 -24.17 10.96 -21.45
CA GLU A 732 -22.93 11.14 -22.21
C GLU A 732 -23.22 11.48 -23.68
N ARG A 733 -24.21 10.81 -24.27
CA ARG A 733 -24.68 11.13 -25.62
C ARG A 733 -25.16 12.57 -25.68
N SER A 734 -26.06 12.98 -24.79
CA SER A 734 -26.61 14.33 -24.77
C SER A 734 -25.53 15.40 -24.59
N SER A 735 -24.53 15.18 -23.73
CA SER A 735 -23.42 16.12 -23.58
C SER A 735 -22.57 16.28 -24.84
N ILE A 736 -22.31 15.18 -25.57
CA ILE A 736 -21.58 15.25 -26.85
C ILE A 736 -22.38 16.02 -27.90
N TRP A 737 -23.71 15.84 -27.92
CA TRP A 737 -24.60 16.59 -28.81
C TRP A 737 -24.64 18.09 -28.46
N GLU A 738 -24.65 18.45 -27.17
CA GLU A 738 -24.58 19.84 -26.71
C GLU A 738 -23.24 20.51 -27.04
N GLU A 739 -22.12 19.80 -26.87
CA GLU A 739 -20.77 20.26 -27.24
C GLU A 739 -20.64 20.46 -28.76
N TYR A 740 -21.26 19.57 -29.56
CA TYR A 740 -21.31 19.69 -31.02
C TYR A 740 -22.14 20.90 -31.50
N ILE A 741 -23.24 21.22 -30.80
CA ILE A 741 -24.12 22.35 -31.14
C ILE A 741 -23.51 23.70 -30.71
N SER A 742 -22.72 23.71 -29.64
CA SER A 742 -22.14 24.95 -29.05
C SER A 742 -20.90 25.49 -29.75
N GLY A 743 -20.24 24.71 -30.62
CA GLY A 743 -19.42 25.25 -31.71
C GLY A 743 -18.10 25.94 -31.35
N ASP A 744 -17.36 25.48 -30.34
CA ASP A 744 -15.99 25.99 -30.09
C ASP A 744 -14.95 25.14 -30.87
N ARG A 745 -14.73 25.50 -32.14
CA ARG A 745 -13.70 24.89 -32.99
C ARG A 745 -12.32 25.38 -32.57
N VAL A 746 -11.60 24.62 -31.73
CA VAL A 746 -10.14 24.68 -31.71
C VAL A 746 -9.62 23.80 -32.85
N GLU A 747 -8.85 24.42 -33.75
CA GLU A 747 -8.28 23.82 -34.96
C GLU A 747 -7.56 22.49 -34.66
N LEU A 748 -8.15 21.37 -35.09
CA LEU A 748 -7.48 20.08 -35.20
C LEU A 748 -7.12 19.82 -36.67
N THR A 749 -5.90 19.33 -36.87
CA THR A 749 -5.21 19.07 -38.15
C THR A 749 -6.01 18.20 -39.13
N PRO A 750 -5.78 18.34 -40.47
CA PRO A 750 -6.68 17.91 -41.53
C PRO A 750 -6.64 16.40 -41.89
N GLU A 751 -6.28 15.52 -40.95
CA GLU A 751 -6.28 14.06 -41.20
C GLU A 751 -7.50 13.33 -40.58
N THR A 752 -8.40 14.04 -39.91
CA THR A 752 -9.55 13.47 -39.19
C THR A 752 -10.91 13.90 -39.76
N GLU A 753 -11.00 14.17 -41.05
CA GLU A 753 -12.21 14.75 -41.68
C GLU A 753 -13.36 13.76 -42.00
N ASN A 754 -13.37 12.50 -41.51
CA ASN A 754 -14.37 11.53 -42.00
C ASN A 754 -15.03 10.53 -41.02
N LYS A 755 -15.12 10.81 -39.71
CA LYS A 755 -16.03 10.04 -38.83
C LYS A 755 -16.79 10.96 -37.87
N THR A 756 -18.08 11.11 -38.12
CA THR A 756 -19.08 11.70 -37.22
C THR A 756 -19.00 11.05 -35.83
N SER A 757 -18.54 11.79 -34.82
CA SER A 757 -18.12 11.29 -33.50
C SER A 757 -19.28 11.00 -32.53
N VAL A 758 -20.30 10.25 -32.95
CA VAL A 758 -21.31 9.69 -32.02
C VAL A 758 -20.82 8.36 -31.42
N GLU A 759 -19.85 7.69 -32.07
CA GLU A 759 -19.25 6.43 -31.63
C GLU A 759 -18.13 6.66 -30.60
N PHE A 760 -18.46 6.58 -29.31
CA PHE A 760 -17.47 6.67 -28.22
C PHE A 760 -17.24 5.34 -27.48
N LEU A 761 -18.09 4.33 -27.67
CA LEU A 761 -17.90 2.99 -27.10
C LEU A 761 -17.08 2.12 -28.05
N ARG A 762 -15.76 2.13 -27.85
CA ARG A 762 -14.77 1.48 -28.73
C ARG A 762 -14.29 0.12 -28.21
N PHE A 763 -15.14 -0.91 -28.30
CA PHE A 763 -14.87 -2.22 -27.70
C PHE A 763 -13.65 -2.92 -28.34
N GLN A 764 -13.41 -2.69 -29.61
CA GLN A 764 -12.35 -3.28 -30.42
C GLN A 764 -11.00 -2.69 -30.06
N SER A 765 -10.93 -1.38 -29.81
CA SER A 765 -9.68 -0.71 -29.44
C SER A 765 -9.40 -0.72 -27.94
N GLU A 766 -10.43 -0.63 -27.10
CA GLU A 766 -10.26 -0.50 -25.64
C GLU A 766 -10.38 -1.82 -24.87
N ILE A 767 -11.15 -2.79 -25.36
CA ILE A 767 -11.26 -4.12 -24.74
C ILE A 767 -10.38 -5.14 -25.46
N HIS A 768 -10.67 -5.44 -26.74
CA HIS A 768 -9.91 -6.43 -27.51
C HIS A 768 -10.16 -6.36 -29.02
N GLU A 769 -9.12 -6.51 -29.85
CA GLU A 769 -9.24 -6.43 -31.32
C GLU A 769 -10.22 -7.44 -31.93
N SER A 770 -10.40 -8.59 -31.28
CA SER A 770 -11.31 -9.67 -31.72
C SER A 770 -12.66 -9.65 -31.01
N TYR A 771 -13.12 -8.49 -30.52
CA TYR A 771 -14.40 -8.37 -29.81
C TYR A 771 -15.61 -8.78 -30.67
N SER A 772 -15.50 -8.75 -32.00
CA SER A 772 -16.56 -9.27 -32.88
C SER A 772 -16.89 -10.74 -32.61
N THR A 773 -15.88 -11.58 -32.33
CA THR A 773 -16.07 -12.99 -31.97
C THR A 773 -16.75 -13.15 -30.61
N PHE A 774 -16.53 -12.23 -29.67
CA PHE A 774 -17.26 -12.20 -28.40
C PHE A 774 -18.77 -12.07 -28.64
N ILE A 775 -19.14 -11.13 -29.51
CA ILE A 775 -20.53 -10.82 -29.82
C ILE A 775 -21.23 -11.98 -30.51
N GLU A 776 -20.56 -12.63 -31.46
CA GLU A 776 -21.09 -13.85 -32.09
C GLU A 776 -21.41 -14.91 -31.03
N GLY A 777 -20.50 -15.14 -30.08
CA GLY A 777 -20.72 -16.08 -28.98
C GLY A 777 -21.86 -15.64 -28.04
N LEU A 778 -21.98 -14.35 -27.74
CA LEU A 778 -23.05 -13.82 -26.90
C LEU A 778 -24.43 -14.01 -27.55
N VAL A 779 -24.55 -13.74 -28.85
CA VAL A 779 -25.79 -13.93 -29.62
C VAL A 779 -26.13 -15.42 -29.75
N GLU A 780 -25.13 -16.27 -29.94
CA GLU A 780 -25.31 -17.72 -29.94
C GLU A 780 -25.90 -18.19 -28.59
N GLN A 781 -25.35 -17.73 -27.45
CA GLN A 781 -25.89 -18.04 -26.13
C GLN A 781 -27.31 -17.51 -25.92
N PHE A 782 -27.62 -16.30 -26.40
CA PHE A 782 -28.98 -15.75 -26.36
C PHE A 782 -29.96 -16.63 -27.13
N SER A 783 -29.59 -17.07 -28.34
CA SER A 783 -30.43 -17.97 -29.15
C SER A 783 -30.62 -19.35 -28.52
N ALA A 784 -29.60 -19.87 -27.83
CA ALA A 784 -29.58 -21.23 -27.32
C ALA A 784 -30.24 -21.40 -25.95
N ILE A 785 -30.03 -20.45 -25.02
CA ILE A 785 -30.36 -20.63 -23.59
C ILE A 785 -31.47 -19.68 -23.13
N SER A 786 -31.57 -18.49 -23.72
CA SER A 786 -32.42 -17.42 -23.20
C SER A 786 -33.83 -17.40 -23.77
N TYR A 787 -34.00 -17.86 -25.02
CA TYR A 787 -35.29 -17.91 -25.74
C TYR A 787 -36.11 -16.61 -25.65
N GLY A 788 -35.45 -15.44 -25.70
CA GLY A 788 -36.11 -14.14 -25.64
C GLY A 788 -36.31 -13.56 -24.23
N ASP A 789 -35.49 -13.95 -23.24
CA ASP A 789 -35.49 -13.27 -21.94
C ASP A 789 -35.27 -11.77 -22.10
N LEU A 790 -36.11 -10.96 -21.45
CA LEU A 790 -36.09 -9.52 -21.61
C LEU A 790 -34.76 -8.88 -21.21
N ILE A 791 -34.14 -9.32 -20.11
CA ILE A 791 -32.93 -8.71 -19.55
C ILE A 791 -31.70 -9.07 -20.41
N PHE A 792 -31.63 -10.32 -20.88
CA PHE A 792 -30.59 -10.71 -21.84
C PHE A 792 -30.81 -10.01 -23.19
N GLY A 793 -32.05 -10.00 -23.69
CA GLY A 793 -32.39 -9.32 -24.94
C GLY A 793 -32.03 -7.83 -24.92
N ARG A 794 -32.23 -7.16 -23.78
CA ARG A 794 -31.77 -5.77 -23.54
C ARG A 794 -30.26 -5.62 -23.73
N GLN A 795 -29.46 -6.53 -23.16
CA GLN A 795 -28.00 -6.51 -23.27
C GLN A 795 -27.51 -6.74 -24.70
N VAL A 796 -28.15 -7.65 -25.43
CA VAL A 796 -27.81 -7.94 -26.83
C VAL A 796 -28.21 -6.78 -27.74
N ALA A 797 -29.42 -6.23 -27.56
CA ALA A 797 -29.93 -5.11 -28.35
C ALA A 797 -29.02 -3.87 -28.23
N PHE A 798 -28.43 -3.64 -27.06
CA PHE A 798 -27.49 -2.53 -26.83
C PHE A 798 -26.33 -2.49 -27.84
N TYR A 799 -25.82 -3.63 -28.31
CA TYR A 799 -24.73 -3.64 -29.29
C TYR A 799 -25.14 -3.11 -30.68
N LEU A 800 -26.43 -2.86 -30.93
CA LEU A 800 -26.93 -2.18 -32.12
C LEU A 800 -26.99 -0.65 -31.96
N HIS A 801 -26.78 -0.13 -30.75
CA HIS A 801 -26.89 1.29 -30.43
C HIS A 801 -25.82 2.13 -31.13
N ARG A 802 -26.16 3.32 -31.65
CA ARG A 802 -25.26 4.18 -32.44
C ARG A 802 -23.95 4.59 -31.75
N CYS A 803 -23.92 4.60 -30.41
CA CYS A 803 -22.70 4.92 -29.66
C CYS A 803 -21.62 3.82 -29.73
N VAL A 804 -21.98 2.61 -30.18
CA VAL A 804 -21.07 1.48 -30.39
C VAL A 804 -20.35 1.62 -31.72
N GLU A 805 -19.06 1.30 -31.75
CA GLU A 805 -18.27 1.36 -32.97
C GLU A 805 -18.84 0.50 -34.12
N SER A 806 -18.77 1.03 -35.35
CA SER A 806 -19.35 0.41 -36.56
C SER A 806 -19.01 -1.08 -36.76
N PRO A 807 -17.75 -1.55 -36.60
CA PRO A 807 -17.41 -2.96 -36.81
C PRO A 807 -18.17 -3.92 -35.88
N ILE A 808 -18.39 -3.51 -34.64
CA ILE A 808 -19.08 -4.33 -33.63
C ILE A 808 -20.59 -4.31 -33.84
N ARG A 809 -21.16 -3.16 -34.22
CA ARG A 809 -22.58 -3.07 -34.62
C ARG A 809 -22.88 -3.99 -35.80
N LEU A 810 -22.02 -3.98 -36.82
CA LEU A 810 -22.14 -4.86 -37.98
C LEU A 810 -22.03 -6.34 -37.59
N ALA A 811 -21.09 -6.69 -36.71
CA ALA A 811 -20.96 -8.06 -36.20
C ALA A 811 -22.20 -8.51 -35.43
N ALA A 812 -22.75 -7.66 -34.55
CA ALA A 812 -23.99 -7.92 -33.83
C ALA A 812 -25.17 -8.13 -34.79
N TRP A 813 -25.33 -7.24 -35.77
CA TRP A 813 -26.40 -7.34 -36.78
C TRP A 813 -26.31 -8.65 -37.57
N ASN A 814 -25.12 -9.00 -38.06
CA ASN A 814 -24.89 -10.22 -38.81
C ASN A 814 -25.15 -11.47 -37.94
N ALA A 815 -24.67 -11.49 -36.69
CA ALA A 815 -24.89 -12.60 -35.78
C ALA A 815 -26.39 -12.80 -35.48
N LEU A 816 -27.11 -11.72 -35.19
CA LEU A 816 -28.56 -11.74 -34.91
C LEU A 816 -29.38 -12.18 -36.13
N SER A 817 -29.01 -11.70 -37.32
CA SER A 817 -29.65 -12.06 -38.58
C SER A 817 -29.41 -13.55 -38.92
N ASN A 818 -28.17 -14.02 -38.78
CA ASN A 818 -27.80 -15.41 -39.04
C ASN A 818 -28.45 -16.39 -38.06
N ALA A 819 -28.62 -15.99 -36.80
CA ALA A 819 -29.30 -16.79 -35.79
C ALA A 819 -30.84 -16.69 -35.86
N HIS A 820 -31.39 -15.82 -36.73
CA HIS A 820 -32.84 -15.55 -36.85
C HIS A 820 -33.51 -15.13 -35.53
N VAL A 821 -32.80 -14.34 -34.70
CA VAL A 821 -33.29 -13.94 -33.37
C VAL A 821 -33.61 -12.43 -33.24
N LEU A 822 -33.67 -11.70 -34.36
CA LEU A 822 -34.06 -10.28 -34.37
C LEU A 822 -35.48 -10.07 -33.83
N ASP A 823 -36.41 -10.98 -34.14
CA ASP A 823 -37.83 -10.86 -33.76
C ASP A 823 -38.06 -11.09 -32.25
N ILE A 824 -37.07 -11.65 -31.54
CA ILE A 824 -37.12 -11.95 -30.11
C ILE A 824 -36.43 -10.89 -29.26
N LEU A 825 -35.86 -9.86 -29.89
CA LEU A 825 -35.30 -8.71 -29.18
C LEU A 825 -36.41 -7.89 -28.50
N PRO A 826 -36.09 -7.20 -27.39
CA PRO A 826 -37.04 -6.30 -26.75
C PRO A 826 -37.47 -5.19 -27.72
N PRO A 827 -38.73 -4.74 -27.65
CA PRO A 827 -39.12 -3.52 -28.35
C PRO A 827 -38.36 -2.32 -27.76
N LEU A 828 -38.18 -1.26 -28.56
CA LEU A 828 -37.30 -0.13 -28.21
C LEU A 828 -37.71 0.59 -26.91
N ASP A 829 -39.00 0.59 -26.56
CA ASP A 829 -39.52 1.13 -25.29
C ASP A 829 -39.07 0.32 -24.05
N LYS A 830 -38.62 -0.91 -24.27
CA LYS A 830 -38.08 -1.80 -23.24
C LYS A 830 -36.56 -1.96 -23.32
N CYS A 831 -35.86 -1.28 -24.21
CA CYS A 831 -34.41 -1.15 -24.12
C CYS A 831 -34.04 -0.28 -22.89
N PHE A 832 -32.82 -0.41 -22.36
CA PHE A 832 -32.42 0.38 -21.19
C PHE A 832 -31.90 1.80 -21.54
N SER A 833 -31.68 2.12 -22.82
CA SER A 833 -31.37 3.47 -23.29
C SER A 833 -32.46 4.02 -24.21
N GLU A 834 -32.45 5.33 -24.45
CA GLU A 834 -33.45 6.01 -25.27
C GLU A 834 -33.55 5.44 -26.68
N ALA A 835 -34.80 5.29 -27.15
CA ALA A 835 -35.10 4.77 -28.49
C ALA A 835 -34.34 5.51 -29.60
N GLY A 836 -34.10 6.82 -29.46
CA GLY A 836 -33.38 7.64 -30.43
C GLY A 836 -31.96 7.15 -30.75
N GLY A 837 -31.33 6.39 -29.86
CA GLY A 837 -30.02 5.78 -30.11
C GLY A 837 -30.03 4.54 -31.02
N TYR A 838 -31.21 3.99 -31.29
CA TYR A 838 -31.41 2.77 -32.09
C TYR A 838 -32.05 3.03 -33.46
N LEU A 839 -32.53 4.25 -33.73
CA LEU A 839 -33.33 4.60 -34.91
C LEU A 839 -32.53 4.79 -36.22
N GLU A 840 -31.21 4.79 -36.18
CA GLU A 840 -30.36 4.84 -37.37
C GLU A 840 -29.69 3.47 -37.62
N PRO A 841 -30.10 2.73 -38.66
CA PRO A 841 -29.40 1.52 -39.07
C PRO A 841 -28.03 1.87 -39.66
N CYS A 842 -27.09 0.93 -39.51
CA CYS A 842 -25.66 1.02 -39.85
C CYS A 842 -25.35 1.64 -41.22
#